data_AF-A0A428PCL9-F1
#
_entry.id   AF-A0A428PCL9-F1
#
_cell.length_a   1.000
_cell.length_b   1.000
_cell.length_c   1.000
_cell.angle_alpha   90.00
_cell.angle_beta   90.00
_cell.angle_gamma   90.00
#
_symmetry.space_group_name_H-M   'P 1'
#
loop_
_entity.id
_entity.type
_entity.pdbx_description
1 polymer ?
#
loop_
_entity_poly.entity_id
_entity_poly.type
_entity_poly.pdbx_seq_one_letter_code
_entity_poly.pdbx_strand_id
1 'polypeptide(L)'
;MESDDTPQSESDRARDFIAKLSGKNGFVDKEYWDELSEAGRDKFQNAIGSLQSKLEPAIKALAQSLYSSTARFVFELLQNAEDNSFVYAEGRPYISFHLSKDQLVIECNEDGFTPANLEAICSIGQSSKLATKGYIGEKGIGFKSVFMAAWKVHIQSGPYSFYFKHLPSDSGMGMITPVWQEPTEELPRHMTRMALDLHTEGDPQSILAQRHSIRQQLCKLNGNILLFMKKLKEIRIIIDENESKTSTVFTKSETDDGNTKILRTVTQEDSDSLESSSTLYHITKHQVHDLAKNENRTYSEEEDRLKEYSTAEVVLAFPLTPEHEPIIESQEVFAYLPVQVAGFSFLIQSDFMTNASREGIFTTAARNIGLRDGIAVAFIEAALEFCNHETLQYTWMKFLPNKNKVHSDFWSTLVTNIETKVRETPLIRPDSGGPLRLIMSLRNLRPALADEENNLLLRDLTPELSISRHYERSSLAILYGLGLLTFQWQEFIRMVDQDLQSSDSWIKFRVSDGSLQTRVANLLQDYYTNTKWSQTRSMIERLPIIPLQDGRWLAATSEEKVFFPDTAGLTVPEDLGFNLIESSAASQSERRKLFEILGIKSLNVSTPPQKNSLAWRDWLVQVMGVRRLLRLVNKYSSPTDLSQACYYVAEHRPEKFLAFLVHHWPKEGFIINFNTELQQKLRKIKVLCQGGQMIELEETFLPYPDLLSLSERFLAGKADFQFLQLEQPIERKDYARDWTFLTGSLGIKSTDTLVFYLGILFAFSTVQSLTEDDFRRVFELYSVIYGKYLQLPFKDSSTQIIQSAMSHSHP
;
A
#
# COMPACT_ATOMS: atom_id res chain seq x y z
N MET A 1 0.27 -69.82 66.99
CA MET A 1 0.07 -69.80 65.53
C MET A 1 -0.19 -68.35 65.17
N GLU A 2 0.88 -67.56 65.12
CA GLU A 2 0.86 -66.25 64.48
C GLU A 2 1.16 -66.51 63.00
N SER A 3 0.27 -66.04 62.12
CA SER A 3 0.43 -66.10 60.68
C SER A 3 1.51 -65.11 60.26
N ASP A 4 2.58 -65.65 59.74
CA ASP A 4 3.74 -64.99 59.17
C ASP A 4 3.35 -64.31 57.84
N ASP A 5 2.76 -63.11 57.91
CA ASP A 5 2.42 -62.28 56.74
C ASP A 5 3.44 -61.13 56.64
N THR A 6 4.67 -61.47 56.26
CA THR A 6 5.63 -60.47 55.77
C THR A 6 5.09 -59.85 54.47
N PRO A 7 5.08 -58.51 54.31
CA PRO A 7 4.65 -57.89 53.07
C PRO A 7 5.55 -58.35 51.92
N GLN A 8 5.00 -59.15 51.01
CA GLN A 8 5.65 -59.53 49.74
C GLN A 8 6.07 -58.26 48.99
N SER A 9 7.29 -58.20 48.47
CA SER A 9 7.78 -57.04 47.73
C SER A 9 6.94 -56.78 46.47
N GLU A 10 6.90 -55.54 45.97
CA GLU A 10 6.18 -55.22 44.72
C GLU A 10 6.68 -56.04 43.53
N SER A 11 7.98 -56.37 43.52
CA SER A 11 8.61 -57.23 42.51
C SER A 11 8.10 -58.67 42.58
N ASP A 12 7.95 -59.24 43.78
CA ASP A 12 7.43 -60.60 43.94
C ASP A 12 5.97 -60.70 43.46
N ARG A 13 5.14 -59.70 43.76
CA ARG A 13 3.76 -59.63 43.25
C ARG A 13 3.72 -59.51 41.73
N ALA A 14 4.64 -58.76 41.14
CA ALA A 14 4.77 -58.65 39.69
C ALA A 14 5.21 -59.98 39.06
N ARG A 15 6.15 -60.70 39.68
CA ARG A 15 6.58 -62.04 39.27
C ARG A 15 5.42 -63.03 39.28
N ASP A 16 4.65 -63.07 40.36
CA ASP A 16 3.48 -63.95 40.50
C ASP A 16 2.40 -63.63 39.45
N PHE A 17 2.20 -62.33 39.15
CA PHE A 17 1.25 -61.92 38.11
C PHE A 17 1.69 -62.33 36.70
N ILE A 18 2.97 -62.17 36.38
CA ILE A 18 3.53 -62.65 35.10
C ILE A 18 3.39 -64.17 35.01
N ALA A 19 3.78 -64.92 36.05
CA ALA A 19 3.65 -66.38 36.06
C ALA A 19 2.20 -66.84 35.83
N LYS A 20 1.22 -66.13 36.41
CA LYS A 20 -0.21 -66.39 36.17
C LYS A 20 -0.62 -66.13 34.71
N LEU A 21 -0.10 -65.08 34.07
CA LEU A 21 -0.33 -64.79 32.65
C LEU A 21 0.33 -65.83 31.75
N SER A 22 1.59 -66.19 32.02
CA SER A 22 2.32 -67.24 31.31
C SER A 22 1.56 -68.57 31.37
N GLY A 23 1.08 -68.96 32.56
CA GLY A 23 0.31 -70.18 32.77
C GLY A 23 -1.03 -70.19 32.02
N LYS A 24 -1.76 -69.06 31.97
CA LYS A 24 -2.98 -68.92 31.13
C LYS A 24 -2.70 -69.17 29.66
N ASN A 25 -1.51 -68.79 29.19
CA ASN A 25 -1.07 -68.97 27.82
C ASN A 25 -0.32 -70.31 27.60
N GLY A 26 -0.32 -71.20 28.60
CA GLY A 26 0.20 -72.55 28.47
C GLY A 26 1.72 -72.67 28.60
N PHE A 27 2.38 -71.76 29.31
CA PHE A 27 3.79 -71.88 29.67
C PHE A 27 3.97 -72.60 31.00
N VAL A 28 5.01 -73.44 31.10
CA VAL A 28 5.46 -74.07 32.33
C VAL A 28 6.96 -73.90 32.45
N ASP A 29 7.40 -73.50 33.64
CA ASP A 29 8.81 -73.36 33.96
C ASP A 29 9.53 -74.71 33.84
N LYS A 30 10.79 -74.68 33.43
CA LYS A 30 11.62 -75.88 33.28
C LYS A 30 11.77 -76.64 34.61
N GLU A 31 11.84 -75.94 35.74
CA GLU A 31 11.95 -76.56 37.05
C GLU A 31 10.71 -77.41 37.38
N TYR A 32 9.51 -76.84 37.19
CA TYR A 32 8.24 -77.57 37.34
C TYR A 32 8.05 -78.67 36.30
N TRP A 33 8.53 -78.44 35.08
CA TRP A 33 8.51 -79.45 34.02
C TRP A 33 9.37 -80.67 34.40
N ASP A 34 10.53 -80.42 35.00
CA ASP A 34 11.46 -81.46 35.41
C ASP A 34 10.94 -82.26 36.62
N GLU A 35 10.11 -81.66 37.48
CA GLU A 35 9.42 -82.33 38.61
C GLU A 35 8.24 -83.23 38.19
N LEU A 36 7.65 -83.02 37.01
CA LEU A 36 6.56 -83.86 36.51
C LEU A 36 7.06 -85.25 36.14
N SER A 37 6.32 -86.28 36.57
CA SER A 37 6.53 -87.67 36.10
C SER A 37 6.27 -87.76 34.60
N GLU A 38 6.82 -88.78 33.93
CA GLU A 38 6.67 -88.98 32.47
C GLU A 38 5.18 -88.98 32.04
N ALA A 39 4.32 -89.68 32.78
CA ALA A 39 2.86 -89.65 32.56
C ALA A 39 2.21 -88.29 32.85
N GLY A 40 2.76 -87.52 33.80
CA GLY A 40 2.34 -86.16 34.10
C GLY A 40 2.70 -85.19 32.97
N ARG A 41 3.91 -85.31 32.41
CA ARG A 41 4.38 -84.55 31.24
C ARG A 41 3.50 -84.85 30.03
N ASP A 42 3.23 -86.12 29.73
CA ASP A 42 2.36 -86.51 28.62
C ASP A 42 0.93 -85.97 28.75
N LYS A 43 0.33 -86.07 29.94
CA LYS A 43 -1.03 -85.55 30.19
C LYS A 43 -1.07 -84.03 30.05
N PHE A 44 -0.04 -83.34 30.52
CA PHE A 44 0.07 -81.89 30.42
C PHE A 44 0.32 -81.43 28.98
N GLN A 45 1.24 -82.08 28.25
CA GLN A 45 1.49 -81.83 26.83
C GLN A 45 0.24 -82.06 25.98
N ASN A 46 -0.57 -83.08 26.29
CA ASN A 46 -1.84 -83.31 25.60
C ASN A 46 -2.88 -82.20 25.90
N ALA A 47 -2.98 -81.75 27.14
CA ALA A 47 -3.89 -80.66 27.52
C ALA A 47 -3.50 -79.32 26.89
N ILE A 48 -2.21 -78.99 26.94
CA ILE A 48 -1.64 -77.80 26.30
C ILE A 48 -1.75 -77.90 24.78
N GLY A 49 -1.40 -79.04 24.20
CA GLY A 49 -1.53 -79.28 22.76
C GLY A 49 -2.97 -79.11 22.28
N SER A 50 -3.96 -79.55 23.06
CA SER A 50 -5.38 -79.33 22.75
C SER A 50 -5.77 -77.84 22.85
N LEU A 51 -5.29 -77.11 23.86
CA LEU A 51 -5.56 -75.68 24.01
C LEU A 51 -4.89 -74.86 22.89
N GLN A 52 -3.61 -75.15 22.63
CA GLN A 52 -2.82 -74.53 21.56
C GLN A 52 -3.46 -74.80 20.20
N SER A 53 -3.91 -76.04 19.90
CA SER A 53 -4.58 -76.36 18.62
C SER A 53 -5.84 -75.53 18.34
N LYS A 54 -6.54 -75.04 19.39
CA LYS A 54 -7.71 -74.16 19.24
C LYS A 54 -7.33 -72.70 18.94
N LEU A 55 -6.18 -72.25 19.42
CA LEU A 55 -5.64 -70.90 19.21
C LEU A 55 -4.74 -70.81 17.97
N GLU A 56 -4.17 -71.94 17.56
CA GLU A 56 -3.19 -72.07 16.49
C GLU A 56 -3.65 -71.49 15.14
N PRO A 57 -4.90 -71.68 14.67
CA PRO A 57 -5.34 -71.09 13.40
C PRO A 57 -5.33 -69.55 13.44
N ALA A 58 -5.76 -68.95 14.57
CA ALA A 58 -5.80 -67.50 14.73
C ALA A 58 -4.39 -66.90 14.85
N ILE A 59 -3.48 -67.59 15.57
CA ILE A 59 -2.09 -67.17 15.72
C ILE A 59 -1.30 -67.37 14.43
N LYS A 60 -1.54 -68.46 13.69
CA LYS A 60 -0.93 -68.68 12.36
C LYS A 60 -1.41 -67.64 11.36
N ALA A 61 -2.70 -67.31 11.35
CA ALA A 61 -3.22 -66.22 10.52
C ALA A 61 -2.59 -64.88 10.89
N LEU A 62 -2.41 -64.61 12.19
CA LEU A 62 -1.69 -63.43 12.68
C LEU A 62 -0.23 -63.41 12.20
N ALA A 63 0.52 -64.50 12.39
CA ALA A 63 1.90 -64.61 11.94
C ALA A 63 2.03 -64.45 10.42
N GLN A 64 1.15 -65.08 9.64
CA GLN A 64 1.11 -64.93 8.17
C GLN A 64 0.79 -63.49 7.75
N SER A 65 -0.15 -62.81 8.44
CA SER A 65 -0.48 -61.41 8.18
C SER A 65 0.65 -60.45 8.58
N LEU A 66 1.43 -60.78 9.62
CA LEU A 66 2.61 -60.02 10.03
C LEU A 66 3.67 -60.11 8.92
N TYR A 67 4.13 -61.32 8.59
CA TYR A 67 5.23 -61.52 7.64
C TYR A 67 4.90 -61.22 6.16
N SER A 68 3.62 -61.03 5.81
CA SER A 68 3.20 -60.57 4.47
C SER A 68 3.06 -59.05 4.35
N SER A 69 3.16 -58.31 5.45
CA SER A 69 3.05 -56.85 5.47
C SER A 69 4.40 -56.15 5.40
N THR A 70 4.47 -54.98 4.76
CA THR A 70 5.57 -54.03 4.93
C THR A 70 5.45 -53.39 6.31
N ALA A 71 5.85 -54.10 7.36
CA ALA A 71 5.55 -53.70 8.73
C ALA A 71 6.25 -52.39 9.14
N ARG A 72 5.43 -51.40 9.50
CA ARG A 72 5.82 -50.08 10.02
C ARG A 72 5.92 -50.08 11.55
N PHE A 73 6.55 -51.09 12.13
CA PHE A 73 6.53 -51.32 13.59
C PHE A 73 7.06 -50.13 14.40
N VAL A 74 8.03 -49.35 13.86
CA VAL A 74 8.54 -48.14 14.52
C VAL A 74 7.42 -47.12 14.76
N PHE A 75 6.54 -46.93 13.78
CA PHE A 75 5.40 -46.02 13.90
C PHE A 75 4.31 -46.56 14.83
N GLU A 76 4.12 -47.88 14.88
CA GLU A 76 3.20 -48.53 15.82
C GLU A 76 3.71 -48.40 17.28
N LEU A 77 5.02 -48.54 17.51
CA LEU A 77 5.63 -48.29 18.82
C LEU A 77 5.50 -46.82 19.25
N LEU A 78 5.67 -45.90 18.29
CA LEU A 78 5.49 -44.47 18.52
C LEU A 78 4.03 -44.13 18.90
N GLN A 79 3.05 -44.77 18.26
CA GLN A 79 1.64 -44.64 18.66
C GLN A 79 1.38 -45.24 20.05
N ASN A 80 1.97 -46.40 20.37
CA ASN A 80 1.85 -47.00 21.69
C ASN A 80 2.37 -46.06 22.78
N ALA A 81 3.50 -45.39 22.55
CA ALA A 81 4.05 -44.40 23.48
C ALA A 81 3.15 -43.16 23.61
N GLU A 82 2.56 -42.65 22.52
CA GLU A 82 1.61 -41.53 22.59
C GLU A 82 0.35 -41.86 23.41
N ASP A 83 -0.05 -43.14 23.45
CA ASP A 83 -1.20 -43.59 24.23
C ASP A 83 -0.91 -43.74 25.73
N ASN A 84 0.36 -43.74 26.16
CA ASN A 84 0.74 -43.90 27.56
C ASN A 84 0.37 -42.70 28.45
N SER A 85 0.50 -42.87 29.76
CA SER A 85 0.33 -41.78 30.74
C SER A 85 1.70 -41.21 31.11
N PHE A 86 1.76 -39.88 31.25
CA PHE A 86 3.00 -39.14 31.54
C PHE A 86 2.80 -38.19 32.73
N VAL A 87 1.97 -38.58 33.70
CA VAL A 87 1.64 -37.73 34.86
C VAL A 87 2.84 -37.54 35.77
N TYR A 88 3.69 -38.56 35.88
CA TYR A 88 4.88 -38.59 36.72
C TYR A 88 6.19 -38.56 35.92
N ALA A 89 6.11 -38.23 34.63
CA ALA A 89 7.27 -38.16 33.75
C ALA A 89 8.27 -37.10 34.26
N GLU A 90 9.53 -37.50 34.42
CA GLU A 90 10.61 -36.57 34.70
C GLU A 90 11.06 -35.90 33.39
N GLY A 91 10.86 -34.57 33.31
CA GLY A 91 11.19 -33.78 32.13
C GLY A 91 10.11 -33.82 31.05
N ARG A 92 10.50 -33.70 29.78
CA ARG A 92 9.57 -33.71 28.64
C ARG A 92 9.16 -35.15 28.30
N PRO A 93 7.88 -35.45 28.06
CA PRO A 93 7.46 -36.74 27.53
C PRO A 93 8.19 -37.09 26.23
N TYR A 94 8.95 -38.19 26.24
CA TYR A 94 9.78 -38.61 25.13
C TYR A 94 9.66 -40.12 24.82
N ILE A 95 10.05 -40.45 23.60
CA ILE A 95 10.41 -41.81 23.19
C ILE A 95 11.79 -41.77 22.53
N SER A 96 12.66 -42.72 22.87
CA SER A 96 13.97 -42.91 22.26
C SER A 96 14.03 -44.23 21.50
N PHE A 97 14.75 -44.24 20.38
CA PHE A 97 15.11 -45.43 19.63
C PHE A 97 16.63 -45.47 19.54
N HIS A 98 17.25 -46.52 20.08
CA HIS A 98 18.69 -46.73 20.01
C HIS A 98 18.97 -48.03 19.26
N LEU A 99 19.39 -47.89 18.01
CA LEU A 99 19.76 -48.99 17.13
C LEU A 99 21.26 -49.27 17.28
N SER A 100 21.61 -50.40 17.91
CA SER A 100 22.98 -50.92 17.98
C SER A 100 23.11 -52.17 17.09
N LYS A 101 24.33 -52.70 16.92
CA LYS A 101 24.64 -53.82 16.00
C LYS A 101 23.60 -54.97 16.03
N ASP A 102 23.29 -55.48 17.22
CA ASP A 102 22.46 -56.69 17.38
C ASP A 102 21.12 -56.40 18.09
N GLN A 103 20.86 -55.14 18.49
CA GLN A 103 19.70 -54.78 19.30
C GLN A 103 19.08 -53.44 18.89
N LEU A 104 17.77 -53.31 19.10
CA LEU A 104 17.07 -52.02 19.10
C LEU A 104 16.47 -51.79 20.50
N VAL A 105 16.94 -50.77 21.20
CA VAL A 105 16.41 -50.39 22.52
C VAL A 105 15.45 -49.22 22.35
N ILE A 106 14.23 -49.36 22.85
CA ILE A 106 13.22 -48.31 22.90
C ILE A 106 13.00 -47.92 24.35
N GLU A 107 13.01 -46.62 24.64
CA GLU A 107 12.71 -46.13 25.98
C GLU A 107 11.66 -45.03 25.94
N CYS A 108 10.79 -45.02 26.95
CA CYS A 108 9.75 -44.01 27.11
C CYS A 108 9.64 -43.64 28.60
N ASN A 109 9.73 -42.35 28.93
CA ASN A 109 9.61 -41.86 30.32
C ASN A 109 8.13 -41.72 30.75
N GLU A 110 7.36 -42.78 30.53
CA GLU A 110 5.96 -42.88 30.92
C GLU A 110 5.79 -43.40 32.35
N ASP A 111 4.57 -43.34 32.87
CA ASP A 111 4.26 -43.68 34.27
C ASP A 111 4.53 -45.17 34.60
N GLY A 112 4.49 -46.04 33.58
CA GLY A 112 4.77 -47.47 33.65
C GLY A 112 3.54 -48.34 33.39
N PHE A 113 3.78 -49.62 33.12
CA PHE A 113 2.73 -50.57 32.76
C PHE A 113 1.82 -50.88 33.93
N THR A 114 0.51 -50.91 33.65
CA THR A 114 -0.51 -51.43 34.57
C THR A 114 -0.80 -52.91 34.28
N PRO A 115 -1.42 -53.66 35.21
CA PRO A 115 -1.89 -55.02 34.94
C PRO A 115 -2.75 -55.13 33.67
N ALA A 116 -3.57 -54.12 33.38
CA ALA A 116 -4.39 -54.06 32.17
C ALA A 116 -3.56 -53.90 30.89
N ASN A 117 -2.42 -53.18 30.94
CA ASN A 117 -1.49 -53.10 29.81
C ASN A 117 -0.84 -54.46 29.54
N LEU A 118 -0.43 -55.19 30.59
CA LEU A 118 0.13 -56.53 30.49
C LEU A 118 -0.86 -57.54 29.92
N GLU A 119 -2.12 -57.52 30.38
CA GLU A 119 -3.17 -58.38 29.82
C GLU A 119 -3.42 -58.07 28.34
N ALA A 120 -3.43 -56.80 27.95
CA ALA A 120 -3.66 -56.38 26.57
C ALA A 120 -2.51 -56.76 25.64
N ILE A 121 -1.25 -56.58 26.06
CA ILE A 121 -0.09 -56.91 25.23
C ILE A 121 0.01 -58.43 25.00
N CYS A 122 -0.42 -59.25 25.98
CA CYS A 122 -0.48 -60.71 25.91
C CYS A 122 -1.74 -61.28 25.22
N SER A 123 -2.66 -60.43 24.74
CA SER A 123 -3.90 -60.88 24.10
C SER A 123 -3.80 -60.92 22.56
N ILE A 124 -4.56 -61.82 21.93
CA ILE A 124 -4.70 -61.94 20.46
C ILE A 124 -5.99 -61.25 20.04
N GLY A 125 -5.90 -60.25 19.16
CA GLY A 125 -7.07 -59.61 18.55
C GLY A 125 -7.93 -58.73 19.47
N GLN A 126 -7.78 -58.82 20.79
CA GLN A 126 -8.37 -57.91 21.77
C GLN A 126 -7.36 -56.81 22.14
N SER A 127 -7.59 -55.60 21.65
CA SER A 127 -6.97 -54.39 22.18
C SER A 127 -7.79 -53.94 23.39
N SER A 128 -7.14 -53.58 24.49
CA SER A 128 -7.79 -52.95 25.67
C SER A 128 -8.34 -51.55 25.39
N LYS A 129 -8.05 -50.98 24.22
CA LYS A 129 -8.52 -49.67 23.79
C LYS A 129 -9.79 -49.87 22.98
N LEU A 130 -10.95 -49.55 23.58
CA LEU A 130 -12.10 -49.07 22.81
C LEU A 130 -11.55 -47.99 21.87
N ALA A 131 -11.74 -48.16 20.55
CA ALA A 131 -11.05 -47.34 19.55
C ALA A 131 -11.27 -45.85 19.83
N THR A 132 -10.29 -45.16 20.43
CA THR A 132 -10.37 -43.73 20.71
C THR A 132 -10.45 -42.98 19.38
N LYS A 133 -11.23 -41.88 19.33
CA LYS A 133 -11.28 -40.98 18.16
C LYS A 133 -9.86 -40.69 17.67
N GLY A 134 -9.57 -41.16 16.46
CA GLY A 134 -8.33 -40.81 15.77
C GLY A 134 -7.13 -41.72 15.96
N TYR A 135 -7.27 -42.93 16.47
CA TYR A 135 -6.17 -43.88 16.44
C TYR A 135 -6.61 -45.11 15.67
N ILE A 136 -5.99 -45.33 14.51
CA ILE A 136 -6.21 -46.53 13.69
C ILE A 136 -5.38 -47.68 14.30
N GLY A 137 -5.66 -48.01 15.56
CA GLY A 137 -5.22 -49.26 16.18
C GLY A 137 -6.16 -50.39 15.76
N GLU A 138 -6.18 -50.75 14.46
CA GLU A 138 -6.94 -51.90 13.99
C GLU A 138 -6.28 -53.20 14.51
N LYS A 139 -6.93 -53.83 15.49
CA LYS A 139 -6.65 -55.16 16.07
C LYS A 139 -5.31 -55.23 16.82
N GLY A 140 -5.25 -56.00 17.90
CA GLY A 140 -4.09 -56.13 18.80
C GLY A 140 -2.84 -56.78 18.20
N ILE A 141 -2.41 -56.34 17.02
CA ILE A 141 -1.34 -56.80 16.13
C ILE A 141 -0.14 -55.84 16.17
N GLY A 142 -0.37 -54.54 16.45
CA GLY A 142 0.65 -53.48 16.37
C GLY A 142 1.95 -53.81 17.10
N PHE A 143 1.89 -54.14 18.40
CA PHE A 143 3.07 -54.60 19.15
C PHE A 143 3.71 -55.86 18.56
N LYS A 144 2.93 -56.83 18.09
CA LYS A 144 3.46 -58.13 17.64
C LYS A 144 4.27 -58.02 16.35
N SER A 145 4.14 -56.91 15.62
CA SER A 145 5.00 -56.62 14.46
C SER A 145 6.48 -56.47 14.79
N VAL A 146 6.86 -56.24 16.07
CA VAL A 146 8.26 -56.23 16.49
C VAL A 146 8.96 -57.58 16.27
N PHE A 147 8.22 -58.71 16.24
CA PHE A 147 8.81 -60.02 16.01
C PHE A 147 9.22 -60.26 14.54
N MET A 148 8.83 -59.34 13.66
CA MET A 148 9.39 -59.24 12.32
C MET A 148 10.74 -58.56 12.28
N ALA A 149 11.23 -58.02 13.41
CA ALA A 149 12.55 -57.40 13.57
C ALA A 149 13.41 -58.17 14.58
N ALA A 150 12.77 -58.72 15.62
CA ALA A 150 13.42 -59.33 16.77
C ALA A 150 12.95 -60.76 17.06
N TRP A 151 13.82 -61.62 17.56
CA TRP A 151 13.43 -62.96 18.04
C TRP A 151 13.08 -62.95 19.53
N LYS A 152 13.56 -61.95 20.27
CA LYS A 152 13.24 -61.73 21.69
C LYS A 152 13.00 -60.26 21.97
N VAL A 153 12.01 -59.99 22.82
CA VAL A 153 11.63 -58.65 23.26
C VAL A 153 11.59 -58.67 24.78
N HIS A 154 12.54 -58.03 25.43
CA HIS A 154 12.57 -57.86 26.89
C HIS A 154 11.97 -56.49 27.26
N ILE A 155 10.97 -56.50 28.13
CA ILE A 155 10.26 -55.31 28.59
C ILE A 155 10.51 -55.15 30.09
N GLN A 156 10.96 -53.97 30.47
CA GLN A 156 11.08 -53.53 31.85
C GLN A 156 10.20 -52.28 32.02
N SER A 157 9.30 -52.30 33.00
CA SER A 157 8.40 -51.18 33.26
C SER A 157 7.89 -51.22 34.71
N GLY A 158 8.31 -50.25 35.52
CA GLY A 158 8.04 -50.26 36.96
C GLY A 158 8.50 -51.56 37.63
N PRO A 159 7.63 -52.28 38.36
CA PRO A 159 8.00 -53.55 39.02
C PRO A 159 8.04 -54.75 38.06
N TYR A 160 7.68 -54.60 36.79
CA TYR A 160 7.60 -55.71 35.83
C TYR A 160 8.89 -55.84 35.02
N SER A 161 9.43 -57.05 34.93
CA SER A 161 10.53 -57.41 34.01
C SER A 161 10.28 -58.79 33.40
N PHE A 162 9.96 -58.81 32.11
CA PHE A 162 9.57 -60.03 31.40
C PHE A 162 9.92 -59.93 29.91
N TYR A 163 10.07 -61.07 29.25
CA TYR A 163 10.31 -61.12 27.82
C TYR A 163 9.30 -61.98 27.08
N PHE A 164 9.20 -61.73 25.79
CA PHE A 164 8.58 -62.61 24.82
C PHE A 164 9.65 -63.16 23.89
N LYS A 165 9.51 -64.41 23.45
CA LYS A 165 10.45 -65.06 22.53
C LYS A 165 9.68 -65.74 21.41
N HIS A 166 9.98 -65.40 20.17
CA HIS A 166 9.35 -65.99 18.99
C HIS A 166 10.32 -66.02 17.81
N LEU A 167 10.57 -67.20 17.26
CA LEU A 167 11.25 -67.39 15.99
C LEU A 167 10.24 -67.56 14.85
N PRO A 168 10.58 -67.21 13.59
CA PRO A 168 9.67 -67.33 12.45
C PRO A 168 9.13 -68.75 12.21
N SER A 169 9.86 -69.78 12.67
CA SER A 169 9.47 -71.19 12.61
C SER A 169 8.49 -71.64 13.70
N ASP A 170 8.27 -70.83 14.74
CA ASP A 170 7.46 -71.23 15.89
C ASP A 170 5.95 -71.13 15.61
N SER A 171 5.14 -71.70 16.50
CA SER A 171 3.67 -71.64 16.45
C SER A 171 3.07 -70.24 16.64
N GLY A 172 3.89 -69.24 17.00
CA GLY A 172 3.47 -67.86 17.30
C GLY A 172 2.99 -67.61 18.74
N MET A 173 2.80 -68.66 19.54
CA MET A 173 2.44 -68.53 20.98
C MET A 173 3.44 -67.70 21.77
N GLY A 174 4.72 -67.75 21.39
CA GLY A 174 5.79 -66.99 22.03
C GLY A 174 5.63 -65.46 21.94
N MET A 175 4.84 -64.96 20.98
CA MET A 175 4.54 -63.52 20.84
C MET A 175 3.58 -62.97 21.90
N ILE A 176 2.86 -63.87 22.60
CA ILE A 176 1.83 -63.51 23.58
C ILE A 176 2.08 -64.10 24.96
N THR A 177 3.10 -64.94 25.11
CA THR A 177 3.41 -65.62 26.36
C THR A 177 4.56 -64.89 27.05
N PRO A 178 4.30 -64.08 28.09
CA PRO A 178 5.37 -63.40 28.81
C PRO A 178 6.15 -64.44 29.63
N VAL A 179 7.44 -64.23 29.82
CA VAL A 179 8.28 -65.04 30.73
C VAL A 179 9.06 -64.09 31.61
N TRP A 180 9.02 -64.31 32.93
CA TRP A 180 9.75 -63.47 33.86
C TRP A 180 11.26 -63.52 33.60
N GLN A 181 11.92 -62.38 33.75
CA GLN A 181 13.38 -62.29 33.72
C GLN A 181 13.82 -61.30 34.80
N GLU A 182 14.78 -61.70 35.63
CA GLU A 182 15.32 -60.79 36.64
C GLU A 182 15.91 -59.54 35.97
N PRO A 183 15.61 -58.33 36.49
CA PRO A 183 16.18 -57.09 35.97
C PRO A 183 17.71 -57.15 36.00
N THR A 184 18.35 -56.89 34.87
CA THR A 184 19.82 -56.75 34.78
C THR A 184 20.29 -55.35 35.14
N GLU A 185 19.41 -54.37 35.01
CA GLU A 185 19.66 -52.95 35.29
C GLU A 185 18.48 -52.36 36.06
N GLU A 186 18.79 -51.49 37.03
CA GLU A 186 17.77 -50.67 37.69
C GLU A 186 17.39 -49.49 36.80
N LEU A 187 16.11 -49.42 36.45
CA LEU A 187 15.56 -48.30 35.67
C LEU A 187 14.92 -47.26 36.61
N PRO A 188 14.87 -45.99 36.19
CA PRO A 188 14.01 -44.99 36.82
C PRO A 188 12.57 -45.52 36.98
N ARG A 189 11.92 -45.13 38.08
CA ARG A 189 10.59 -45.65 38.44
C ARG A 189 9.53 -45.42 37.35
N HIS A 190 9.59 -44.27 36.68
CA HIS A 190 8.66 -43.85 35.64
C HIS A 190 9.34 -43.95 34.27
N MET A 191 9.60 -45.20 33.86
CA MET A 191 10.21 -45.51 32.58
C MET A 191 9.83 -46.92 32.13
N THR A 192 9.56 -47.03 30.83
CA THR A 192 9.43 -48.32 30.13
C THR A 192 10.58 -48.46 29.15
N ARG A 193 11.35 -49.55 29.27
CA ARG A 193 12.38 -49.96 28.32
C ARG A 193 11.95 -51.24 27.62
N MET A 194 12.05 -51.24 26.29
CA MET A 194 11.86 -52.43 25.45
C MET A 194 13.16 -52.69 24.69
N ALA A 195 13.84 -53.79 25.00
CA ALA A 195 15.04 -54.24 24.32
C ALA A 195 14.68 -55.35 23.31
N LEU A 196 14.84 -55.06 22.02
CA LEU A 196 14.53 -55.95 20.90
C LEU A 196 15.83 -56.60 20.41
N ASP A 197 16.02 -57.88 20.72
CA ASP A 197 17.14 -58.68 20.23
C ASP A 197 16.87 -59.10 18.79
N LEU A 198 17.62 -58.53 17.86
CA LEU A 198 17.34 -58.67 16.42
C LEU A 198 17.72 -60.05 15.89
N HIS A 199 17.09 -60.46 14.80
CA HIS A 199 17.45 -61.71 14.14
C HIS A 199 18.87 -61.61 13.57
N THR A 200 19.80 -62.39 14.12
CA THR A 200 21.21 -62.49 13.68
C THR A 200 21.55 -63.83 13.04
N GLU A 201 20.64 -64.81 13.13
CA GLU A 201 20.77 -66.17 12.61
C GLU A 201 19.69 -66.45 11.56
N GLY A 202 20.06 -67.08 10.44
CA GLY A 202 19.14 -67.37 9.34
C GLY A 202 19.75 -67.05 7.96
N ASP A 203 18.89 -66.82 6.97
CA ASP A 203 19.31 -66.41 5.63
C ASP A 203 19.97 -65.01 5.67
N PRO A 204 21.25 -64.87 5.29
CA PRO A 204 21.98 -63.58 5.38
C PRO A 204 21.32 -62.45 4.60
N GLN A 205 20.69 -62.77 3.45
CA GLN A 205 20.04 -61.76 2.62
C GLN A 205 18.78 -61.20 3.29
N SER A 206 17.98 -62.07 3.92
CA SER A 206 16.80 -61.68 4.68
C SER A 206 17.15 -60.84 5.90
N ILE A 207 18.20 -61.20 6.65
CA ILE A 207 18.68 -60.43 7.81
C ILE A 207 19.14 -59.03 7.37
N LEU A 208 19.92 -58.94 6.29
CA LEU A 208 20.36 -57.65 5.75
C LEU A 208 19.18 -56.78 5.29
N ALA A 209 18.20 -57.36 4.60
CA ALA A 209 17.00 -56.65 4.14
C ALA A 209 16.16 -56.12 5.31
N GLN A 210 15.97 -56.93 6.35
CA GLN A 210 15.27 -56.57 7.58
C GLN A 210 16.00 -55.44 8.32
N ARG A 211 17.32 -55.56 8.50
CA ARG A 211 18.14 -54.53 9.13
C ARG A 211 18.08 -53.21 8.36
N HIS A 212 18.21 -53.28 7.04
CA HIS A 212 18.06 -52.10 6.17
C HIS A 212 16.67 -51.47 6.30
N SER A 213 15.61 -52.28 6.40
CA SER A 213 14.24 -51.80 6.62
C SER A 213 14.08 -51.06 7.95
N ILE A 214 14.62 -51.60 9.05
CA ILE A 214 14.58 -50.95 10.38
C ILE A 214 15.28 -49.59 10.31
N ARG A 215 16.50 -49.56 9.77
CA ARG A 215 17.28 -48.33 9.60
C ARG A 215 16.52 -47.33 8.74
N GLN A 216 15.95 -47.76 7.62
CA GLN A 216 15.18 -46.90 6.74
C GLN A 216 13.93 -46.33 7.43
N GLN A 217 13.24 -47.10 8.27
CA GLN A 217 12.09 -46.60 9.05
C GLN A 217 12.50 -45.52 10.06
N LEU A 218 13.61 -45.72 10.78
CA LEU A 218 14.14 -44.73 11.72
C LEU A 218 14.60 -43.47 10.99
N CYS A 219 15.34 -43.60 9.88
CA CYS A 219 15.77 -42.45 9.08
C CYS A 219 14.61 -41.70 8.40
N LYS A 220 13.50 -42.38 8.11
CA LYS A 220 12.27 -41.76 7.57
C LYS A 220 11.43 -41.07 8.65
N LEU A 221 11.73 -41.27 9.93
CA LEU A 221 10.97 -40.67 11.01
C LEU A 221 11.28 -39.17 11.05
N ASN A 222 10.31 -38.38 10.60
CA ASN A 222 10.36 -36.92 10.61
C ASN A 222 9.74 -36.38 11.92
N GLY A 223 10.40 -35.37 12.52
CA GLY A 223 9.89 -34.65 13.69
C GLY A 223 8.52 -33.99 13.50
N ASN A 224 8.08 -33.76 12.26
CA ASN A 224 6.77 -33.22 11.92
C ASN A 224 5.59 -33.97 12.56
N ILE A 225 5.76 -35.27 12.84
CA ILE A 225 4.73 -36.06 13.51
C ILE A 225 4.40 -35.53 14.92
N LEU A 226 5.38 -34.94 15.62
CA LEU A 226 5.19 -34.37 16.94
C LEU A 226 4.15 -33.23 16.91
N LEU A 227 4.01 -32.50 15.80
CA LEU A 227 3.09 -31.38 15.66
C LEU A 227 1.63 -31.81 15.92
N PHE A 228 1.30 -33.07 15.61
CA PHE A 228 -0.04 -33.63 15.75
C PHE A 228 -0.21 -34.53 16.99
N MET A 229 0.88 -34.81 17.71
CA MET A 229 0.84 -35.52 18.98
C MET A 229 0.37 -34.62 20.12
N LYS A 230 -0.41 -35.17 21.04
CA LYS A 230 -0.94 -34.46 22.22
C LYS A 230 0.01 -34.59 23.39
N LYS A 231 0.46 -35.82 23.70
CA LYS A 231 1.25 -36.13 24.89
C LYS A 231 2.75 -36.04 24.64
N LEU A 232 3.26 -36.76 23.64
CA LEU A 232 4.68 -36.77 23.31
C LEU A 232 5.14 -35.38 22.85
N LYS A 233 6.31 -34.98 23.36
CA LYS A 233 6.97 -33.71 23.07
C LYS A 233 8.35 -33.89 22.45
N GLU A 234 8.95 -35.08 22.54
CA GLU A 234 10.31 -35.33 22.06
C GLU A 234 10.49 -36.75 21.49
N ILE A 235 11.25 -36.87 20.40
CA ILE A 235 11.65 -38.14 19.79
C ILE A 235 13.16 -38.14 19.65
N ARG A 236 13.83 -39.18 20.16
CA ARG A 236 15.28 -39.37 20.05
C ARG A 236 15.58 -40.58 19.19
N ILE A 237 16.52 -40.44 18.26
CA ILE A 237 16.96 -41.52 17.38
C ILE A 237 18.47 -41.57 17.46
N ILE A 238 19.01 -42.69 17.93
CA ILE A 238 20.44 -42.96 18.03
C ILE A 238 20.71 -44.18 17.18
N ILE A 239 21.57 -44.04 16.17
CA ILE A 239 22.02 -45.14 15.33
C ILE A 239 23.51 -45.30 15.55
N ASP A 240 23.89 -46.40 16.18
CA ASP A 240 25.26 -46.76 16.56
C ASP A 240 25.65 -48.04 15.80
N GLU A 241 26.19 -47.85 14.59
CA GLU A 241 26.53 -48.94 13.67
C GLU A 241 27.82 -48.64 12.90
N ASN A 242 28.61 -49.66 12.58
CA ASN A 242 29.79 -49.57 11.69
C ASN A 242 30.82 -48.51 12.12
N GLU A 243 31.08 -48.39 13.43
CA GLU A 243 31.97 -47.37 14.00
C GLU A 243 31.52 -45.92 13.71
N SER A 244 30.23 -45.74 13.38
CA SER A 244 29.59 -44.44 13.20
C SER A 244 28.36 -44.33 14.10
N LYS A 245 28.29 -43.23 14.86
CA LYS A 245 27.17 -42.87 15.70
C LYS A 245 26.53 -41.59 15.20
N THR A 246 25.23 -41.68 14.92
CA THR A 246 24.38 -40.54 14.59
C THR A 246 23.29 -40.42 15.64
N SER A 247 23.14 -39.23 16.22
CA SER A 247 22.08 -38.90 17.17
C SER A 247 21.23 -37.78 16.61
N THR A 248 19.92 -38.01 16.45
CA THR A 248 18.94 -37.02 16.03
C THR A 248 17.86 -36.86 17.10
N VAL A 249 17.62 -35.64 17.54
CA VAL A 249 16.59 -35.30 18.52
C VAL A 249 15.61 -34.31 17.93
N PHE A 250 14.33 -34.70 17.89
CA PHE A 250 13.22 -33.83 17.53
C PHE A 250 12.52 -33.37 18.81
N THR A 251 12.27 -32.07 18.95
CA THR A 251 11.58 -31.49 20.10
C THR A 251 10.49 -30.55 19.64
N LYS A 252 9.29 -30.70 20.19
CA LYS A 252 8.18 -29.76 20.04
C LYS A 252 8.05 -28.86 21.26
N SER A 253 7.93 -27.57 21.02
CA SER A 253 7.42 -26.58 21.98
C SER A 253 6.33 -25.73 21.35
N GLU A 254 5.66 -24.92 22.17
CA GLU A 254 4.56 -24.04 21.76
C GLU A 254 4.93 -22.62 22.18
N THR A 255 4.52 -21.61 21.40
CA THR A 255 4.67 -20.21 21.81
C THR A 255 3.48 -19.76 22.65
N ASP A 256 3.61 -18.60 23.30
CA ASP A 256 2.58 -18.06 24.19
C ASP A 256 1.25 -17.76 23.48
N ASP A 257 1.25 -17.60 22.15
CA ASP A 257 0.05 -17.35 21.34
C ASP A 257 -0.85 -18.59 21.16
N GLY A 258 -0.35 -19.79 21.49
CA GLY A 258 -1.03 -21.08 21.35
C GLY A 258 -1.23 -21.60 19.91
N ASN A 259 -1.03 -20.76 18.89
CA ASN A 259 -1.23 -21.09 17.48
C ASN A 259 0.06 -21.42 16.75
N THR A 260 1.21 -20.98 17.27
CA THR A 260 2.52 -21.27 16.69
C THR A 260 3.23 -22.37 17.47
N LYS A 261 3.63 -23.44 16.77
CA LYS A 261 4.46 -24.52 17.29
C LYS A 261 5.89 -24.39 16.80
N ILE A 262 6.85 -24.74 17.63
CA ILE A 262 8.26 -24.76 17.27
C ILE A 262 8.71 -26.22 17.22
N LEU A 263 9.26 -26.63 16.08
CA LEU A 263 9.93 -27.91 15.93
C LEU A 263 11.43 -27.67 15.83
N ARG A 264 12.18 -28.17 16.81
CA ARG A 264 13.64 -28.15 16.82
C ARG A 264 14.18 -29.53 16.46
N THR A 265 15.15 -29.55 15.56
CA THR A 265 15.89 -30.75 15.17
C THR A 265 17.36 -30.53 15.51
N VAL A 266 17.95 -31.46 16.25
CA VAL A 266 19.38 -31.46 16.57
C VAL A 266 19.97 -32.78 16.09
N THR A 267 20.91 -32.71 15.15
CA THR A 267 21.65 -33.88 14.64
C THR A 267 23.11 -33.74 15.02
N GLN A 268 23.67 -34.80 15.58
CA GLN A 268 25.08 -34.92 15.96
C GLN A 268 25.66 -36.16 15.30
N GLU A 269 26.76 -35.99 14.57
CA GLU A 269 27.58 -37.06 14.01
C GLU A 269 28.92 -37.14 14.75
N ASP A 270 29.64 -38.27 14.63
CA ASP A 270 30.95 -38.49 15.27
C ASP A 270 32.03 -37.46 14.92
N SER A 271 31.85 -36.68 13.85
CA SER A 271 32.81 -35.67 13.41
C SER A 271 32.78 -34.34 14.19
N ASP A 272 32.16 -34.32 15.37
CA ASP A 272 31.86 -33.12 16.19
C ASP A 272 30.98 -32.06 15.47
N SER A 273 30.42 -32.39 14.30
CA SER A 273 29.45 -31.54 13.61
C SER A 273 28.10 -31.61 14.34
N LEU A 274 27.73 -30.49 14.97
CA LEU A 274 26.40 -30.29 15.55
C LEU A 274 25.57 -29.44 14.60
N GLU A 275 24.59 -30.05 13.94
CA GLU A 275 23.61 -29.34 13.13
C GLU A 275 22.33 -29.14 13.94
N SER A 276 21.91 -27.89 14.11
CA SER A 276 20.65 -27.55 14.79
C SER A 276 19.81 -26.67 13.87
N SER A 277 18.57 -27.08 13.62
CA SER A 277 17.58 -26.28 12.91
C SER A 277 16.32 -26.11 13.75
N SER A 278 15.60 -25.02 13.51
CA SER A 278 14.35 -24.70 14.17
C SER A 278 13.37 -24.17 13.14
N THR A 279 12.19 -24.76 13.08
CA THR A 279 11.12 -24.37 12.16
C THR A 279 9.89 -24.00 12.97
N LEU A 280 9.31 -22.85 12.65
CA LEU A 280 8.04 -22.40 13.20
C LEU A 280 6.90 -23.00 12.36
N TYR A 281 5.80 -23.37 12.99
CA TYR A 281 4.62 -23.89 12.34
C TYR A 281 3.40 -23.15 12.85
N HIS A 282 2.75 -22.37 11.98
CA HIS A 282 1.43 -21.81 12.30
C HIS A 282 0.39 -22.92 12.14
N ILE A 283 -0.38 -23.18 13.19
CA ILE A 283 -1.36 -24.25 13.27
C ILE A 283 -2.78 -23.67 13.21
N THR A 284 -3.53 -24.07 12.19
CA THR A 284 -4.97 -23.76 12.09
C THR A 284 -5.75 -25.05 12.23
N LYS A 285 -6.80 -25.03 13.05
CA LYS A 285 -7.66 -26.20 13.30
C LYS A 285 -9.10 -25.89 12.90
N HIS A 286 -9.72 -26.79 12.16
CA HIS A 286 -11.10 -26.67 11.71
C HIS A 286 -11.88 -27.94 12.04
N GLN A 287 -13.05 -27.78 12.65
CA GLN A 287 -13.95 -28.90 12.93
C GLN A 287 -14.88 -29.13 11.74
N VAL A 288 -14.72 -30.25 11.04
CA VAL A 288 -15.61 -30.67 9.96
C VAL A 288 -16.78 -31.46 10.56
N HIS A 289 -17.97 -31.22 10.04
CA HIS A 289 -19.23 -31.86 10.43
C HIS A 289 -19.84 -32.67 9.28
N ASP A 290 -20.91 -33.42 9.56
CA ASP A 290 -21.69 -34.20 8.60
C ASP A 290 -20.88 -35.24 7.79
N LEU A 291 -19.81 -35.78 8.38
CA LEU A 291 -18.95 -36.78 7.74
C LEU A 291 -19.57 -38.18 7.71
N ALA A 292 -19.29 -38.91 6.63
CA ALA A 292 -19.56 -40.35 6.55
C ALA A 292 -18.68 -41.14 7.52
N LYS A 293 -19.12 -42.34 7.90
CA LYS A 293 -18.35 -43.26 8.77
C LYS A 293 -16.98 -43.56 8.17
N ASN A 294 -15.96 -43.62 9.02
CA ASN A 294 -14.65 -44.16 8.66
C ASN A 294 -14.72 -45.70 8.67
N GLU A 295 -14.61 -46.36 7.53
CA GLU A 295 -14.67 -47.83 7.43
C GLU A 295 -13.41 -48.52 7.97
N ASN A 296 -12.30 -47.79 8.13
CA ASN A 296 -11.11 -48.29 8.81
C ASN A 296 -11.30 -48.36 10.35
N ARG A 297 -12.45 -47.95 10.89
CA ARG A 297 -12.78 -47.94 12.32
C ARG A 297 -14.06 -48.71 12.61
N THR A 298 -14.04 -49.46 13.71
CA THR A 298 -15.24 -50.06 14.31
C THR A 298 -15.81 -49.12 15.36
N TYR A 299 -17.13 -48.93 15.34
CA TYR A 299 -17.84 -48.08 16.30
C TYR A 299 -18.65 -48.98 17.25
N SER A 300 -18.68 -48.60 18.52
CA SER A 300 -19.63 -49.16 19.48
C SER A 300 -21.06 -48.73 19.14
N GLU A 301 -22.05 -49.46 19.66
CA GLU A 301 -23.46 -49.09 19.48
C GLU A 301 -23.78 -47.68 20.00
N GLU A 302 -23.12 -47.26 21.06
CA GLU A 302 -23.30 -45.92 21.64
C GLU A 302 -22.73 -44.83 20.74
N GLU A 303 -21.51 -45.01 20.22
CA GLU A 303 -20.88 -44.08 19.27
C GLU A 303 -21.69 -43.93 17.98
N ASP A 304 -22.27 -45.04 17.51
CA ASP A 304 -23.15 -45.05 16.34
C ASP A 304 -24.47 -44.30 16.60
N ARG A 305 -25.07 -44.47 17.79
CA ARG A 305 -26.27 -43.73 18.21
C ARG A 305 -26.00 -42.23 18.35
N LEU A 306 -24.86 -41.86 18.93
CA LEU A 306 -24.43 -40.47 19.12
C LEU A 306 -23.84 -39.84 17.84
N LYS A 307 -23.69 -40.63 16.77
CA LYS A 307 -23.05 -40.23 15.50
C LYS A 307 -21.69 -39.57 15.71
N GLU A 308 -20.89 -40.09 16.62
CA GLU A 308 -19.58 -39.52 16.96
C GLU A 308 -18.60 -39.48 15.78
N TYR A 309 -18.84 -40.33 14.77
CA TYR A 309 -18.08 -40.37 13.52
C TYR A 309 -18.33 -39.16 12.60
N SER A 310 -19.44 -38.45 12.79
CA SER A 310 -19.89 -37.38 11.89
C SER A 310 -19.04 -36.12 11.97
N THR A 311 -18.10 -36.07 12.93
CA THR A 311 -17.21 -34.93 13.13
C THR A 311 -15.76 -35.37 13.08
N ALA A 312 -14.89 -34.57 12.46
CA ALA A 312 -13.44 -34.76 12.53
C ALA A 312 -12.71 -33.41 12.49
N GLU A 313 -11.56 -33.34 13.14
CA GLU A 313 -10.68 -32.16 13.09
C GLU A 313 -9.79 -32.24 11.85
N VAL A 314 -9.66 -31.13 11.14
CA VAL A 314 -8.65 -30.88 10.12
C VAL A 314 -7.64 -29.93 10.73
N VAL A 315 -6.37 -30.32 10.74
CA VAL A 315 -5.27 -29.48 11.22
C VAL A 315 -4.35 -29.17 10.05
N LEU A 316 -4.13 -27.88 9.79
CA LEU A 316 -3.15 -27.40 8.83
C LEU A 316 -1.96 -26.83 9.59
N ALA A 317 -0.75 -27.21 9.17
CA ALA A 317 0.49 -26.65 9.74
C ALA A 317 1.32 -26.00 8.64
N PHE A 318 1.55 -24.69 8.75
CA PHE A 318 2.25 -23.89 7.76
C PHE A 318 3.69 -23.62 8.22
N PRO A 319 4.71 -24.16 7.54
CA PRO A 319 6.11 -23.99 7.93
C PRO A 319 6.61 -22.58 7.66
N LEU A 320 7.29 -22.00 8.65
CA LEU A 320 7.81 -20.64 8.68
C LEU A 320 9.26 -20.64 9.15
N THR A 321 10.06 -19.70 8.62
CA THR A 321 11.39 -19.39 9.18
C THR A 321 11.25 -18.72 10.55
N PRO A 322 12.33 -18.62 11.36
CA PRO A 322 12.31 -17.85 12.61
C PRO A 322 11.86 -16.39 12.44
N GLU A 323 12.06 -15.81 11.25
CA GLU A 323 11.63 -14.46 10.87
C GLU A 323 10.16 -14.40 10.38
N HIS A 324 9.41 -15.49 10.54
CA HIS A 324 8.00 -15.62 10.12
C HIS A 324 7.81 -15.49 8.60
N GLU A 325 8.78 -15.94 7.80
CA GLU A 325 8.65 -16.04 6.35
C GLU A 325 8.17 -17.43 5.89
N PRO A 326 7.25 -17.52 4.91
CA PRO A 326 6.78 -18.81 4.38
C PRO A 326 7.87 -19.70 3.80
N ILE A 327 7.97 -20.95 4.27
CA ILE A 327 8.84 -21.99 3.69
C ILE A 327 8.05 -22.77 2.63
N ILE A 328 8.41 -22.60 1.35
CA ILE A 328 7.65 -23.17 0.23
C ILE A 328 8.35 -24.43 -0.31
N GLU A 329 8.16 -25.54 0.41
CA GLU A 329 8.64 -26.88 0.05
C GLU A 329 7.50 -27.91 0.13
N SER A 330 7.64 -29.08 -0.48
CA SER A 330 6.57 -30.09 -0.48
C SER A 330 6.44 -30.77 0.88
N GLN A 331 5.23 -30.75 1.44
CA GLN A 331 4.92 -31.27 2.78
C GLN A 331 4.08 -32.56 2.75
N GLU A 332 4.08 -33.26 3.88
CA GLU A 332 3.39 -34.55 4.08
C GLU A 332 1.91 -34.38 4.50
N VAL A 333 1.09 -35.35 4.09
CA VAL A 333 -0.29 -35.54 4.56
C VAL A 333 -0.32 -36.63 5.61
N PHE A 334 -1.02 -36.37 6.71
CA PHE A 334 -1.09 -37.21 7.89
C PHE A 334 -2.51 -37.76 8.10
N ALA A 335 -2.56 -39.04 8.43
CA ALA A 335 -3.67 -39.68 9.11
C ALA A 335 -3.12 -40.19 10.45
N TYR A 336 -2.81 -39.23 11.34
CA TYR A 336 -2.04 -39.41 12.59
C TYR A 336 -0.57 -39.79 12.39
N LEU A 337 -0.29 -40.67 11.41
CA LEU A 337 1.04 -40.96 10.88
C LEU A 337 1.19 -40.34 9.48
N PRO A 338 2.43 -40.11 9.01
CA PRO A 338 2.66 -39.71 7.62
C PRO A 338 2.13 -40.77 6.65
N VAL A 339 1.27 -40.34 5.72
CA VAL A 339 0.66 -41.20 4.69
C VAL A 339 1.36 -41.03 3.37
N GLN A 340 1.36 -39.81 2.82
CA GLN A 340 1.89 -39.50 1.49
C GLN A 340 2.30 -38.03 1.36
N VAL A 341 3.12 -37.72 0.36
CA VAL A 341 3.41 -36.34 -0.07
C VAL A 341 2.48 -35.98 -1.23
N ALA A 342 1.66 -34.95 -1.05
CA ALA A 342 0.60 -34.59 -2.02
C ALA A 342 0.86 -33.29 -2.81
N GLY A 343 2.02 -32.65 -2.61
CA GLY A 343 2.44 -31.45 -3.36
C GLY A 343 2.01 -30.11 -2.75
N PHE A 344 1.49 -30.12 -1.52
CA PHE A 344 1.15 -28.92 -0.75
C PHE A 344 2.39 -28.34 -0.05
N SER A 345 2.42 -27.03 0.18
CA SER A 345 3.47 -26.36 0.95
C SER A 345 3.19 -26.23 2.45
N PHE A 346 2.17 -26.94 2.91
CA PHE A 346 1.74 -27.01 4.31
C PHE A 346 1.31 -28.45 4.62
N LEU A 347 1.45 -28.85 5.88
CA LEU A 347 1.06 -30.18 6.31
C LEU A 347 -0.46 -30.23 6.50
N ILE A 348 -1.03 -31.39 6.20
CA ILE A 348 -2.47 -31.64 6.35
C ILE A 348 -2.63 -32.84 7.26
N GLN A 349 -3.24 -32.69 8.42
CA GLN A 349 -3.65 -33.81 9.27
C GLN A 349 -5.17 -33.89 9.32
N SER A 350 -5.71 -35.10 9.16
CA SER A 350 -7.09 -35.40 9.55
C SER A 350 -7.33 -36.90 9.69
N ASP A 351 -8.55 -37.30 10.04
CA ASP A 351 -9.00 -38.69 10.15
C ASP A 351 -9.36 -39.30 8.79
N PHE A 352 -8.39 -39.31 7.87
CA PHE A 352 -8.55 -39.86 6.53
C PHE A 352 -8.72 -41.39 6.55
N MET A 353 -9.57 -41.88 5.67
CA MET A 353 -9.61 -43.30 5.29
C MET A 353 -8.38 -43.63 4.45
N THR A 354 -7.62 -44.64 4.88
CA THR A 354 -6.37 -45.08 4.24
C THR A 354 -6.48 -46.48 3.65
N ASN A 355 -5.64 -46.77 2.67
CA ASN A 355 -5.50 -48.09 2.09
C ASN A 355 -4.89 -49.09 3.10
N ALA A 356 -4.86 -50.37 2.72
CA ALA A 356 -4.35 -51.44 3.61
C ALA A 356 -2.88 -51.24 4.04
N SER A 357 -2.04 -50.60 3.21
CA SER A 357 -0.66 -50.27 3.57
C SER A 357 -0.51 -49.05 4.47
N ARG A 358 -1.59 -48.25 4.64
CA ARG A 358 -1.61 -46.96 5.35
C ARG A 358 -0.68 -45.89 4.73
N GLU A 359 -0.28 -46.06 3.49
CA GLU A 359 0.62 -45.16 2.73
C GLU A 359 -0.11 -44.41 1.60
N GLY A 360 -1.44 -44.55 1.53
CA GLY A 360 -2.28 -43.79 0.62
C GLY A 360 -3.67 -43.58 1.18
N ILE A 361 -4.35 -42.53 0.74
CA ILE A 361 -5.74 -42.27 1.10
C ILE A 361 -6.71 -42.84 0.05
N PHE A 362 -7.89 -43.27 0.48
CA PHE A 362 -8.97 -43.63 -0.44
C PHE A 362 -9.63 -42.37 -1.00
N THR A 363 -9.26 -41.96 -2.20
CA THR A 363 -9.70 -40.71 -2.84
C THR A 363 -11.19 -40.69 -3.22
N THR A 364 -11.83 -41.85 -3.31
CA THR A 364 -13.26 -41.98 -3.65
C THR A 364 -14.17 -42.10 -2.42
N ALA A 365 -13.61 -42.23 -1.22
CA ALA A 365 -14.39 -42.39 0.00
C ALA A 365 -15.16 -41.09 0.33
N ALA A 366 -16.47 -41.20 0.59
CA ALA A 366 -17.32 -40.06 0.89
C ALA A 366 -16.81 -39.24 2.10
N ARG A 367 -16.24 -39.91 3.12
CA ARG A 367 -15.60 -39.24 4.26
C ARG A 367 -14.44 -38.36 3.82
N ASN A 368 -13.54 -38.89 3.00
CA ASN A 368 -12.36 -38.15 2.53
C ASN A 368 -12.75 -36.98 1.63
N ILE A 369 -13.82 -37.11 0.84
CA ILE A 369 -14.38 -35.99 0.07
C ILE A 369 -14.87 -34.88 1.01
N GLY A 370 -15.60 -35.23 2.08
CA GLY A 370 -16.02 -34.25 3.10
C GLY A 370 -14.83 -33.58 3.81
N LEU A 371 -13.80 -34.36 4.18
CA LEU A 371 -12.57 -33.83 4.77
C LEU A 371 -11.83 -32.89 3.82
N ARG A 372 -11.75 -33.23 2.54
CA ARG A 372 -11.17 -32.38 1.49
C ARG A 372 -11.87 -31.02 1.44
N ASP A 373 -13.20 -31.01 1.44
CA ASP A 373 -13.95 -29.76 1.39
C ASP A 373 -13.75 -28.94 2.68
N GLY A 374 -13.64 -29.62 3.83
CA GLY A 374 -13.23 -29.02 5.11
C GLY A 374 -11.83 -28.42 5.10
N ILE A 375 -10.85 -29.05 4.42
CA ILE A 375 -9.49 -28.49 4.26
C ILE A 375 -9.52 -27.17 3.50
N ALA A 376 -10.39 -27.04 2.50
CA ALA A 376 -10.54 -25.78 1.79
C ALA A 376 -11.06 -24.66 2.70
N VAL A 377 -11.90 -24.99 3.69
CA VAL A 377 -12.39 -24.03 4.70
C VAL A 377 -11.30 -23.68 5.70
N ALA A 378 -10.61 -24.69 6.24
CA ALA A 378 -9.47 -24.52 7.15
C ALA A 378 -8.38 -23.62 6.56
N PHE A 379 -8.12 -23.72 5.25
CA PHE A 379 -7.14 -22.86 4.58
C PHE A 379 -7.57 -21.39 4.57
N ILE A 380 -8.87 -21.10 4.42
CA ILE A 380 -9.39 -19.73 4.47
C ILE A 380 -9.34 -19.17 5.89
N GLU A 381 -9.64 -20.00 6.89
CA GLU A 381 -9.46 -19.62 8.30
C GLU A 381 -8.00 -19.28 8.59
N ALA A 382 -7.05 -20.09 8.10
CA ALA A 382 -5.62 -19.80 8.20
C ALA A 382 -5.26 -18.49 7.49
N ALA A 383 -5.77 -18.27 6.28
CA ALA A 383 -5.55 -17.01 5.54
C ALA A 383 -6.07 -15.78 6.31
N LEU A 384 -7.22 -15.89 6.98
CA LEU A 384 -7.78 -14.84 7.83
C LEU A 384 -6.91 -14.61 9.09
N GLU A 385 -6.39 -15.66 9.70
CA GLU A 385 -5.42 -15.56 10.80
C GLU A 385 -4.14 -14.85 10.34
N PHE A 386 -3.59 -15.22 9.17
CA PHE A 386 -2.42 -14.57 8.59
C PHE A 386 -2.66 -13.10 8.29
N CYS A 387 -3.87 -12.70 7.90
CA CYS A 387 -4.23 -11.30 7.68
C CYS A 387 -4.16 -10.42 8.94
N ASN A 388 -4.07 -11.02 10.14
CA ASN A 388 -3.86 -10.33 11.41
C ASN A 388 -2.41 -10.37 11.90
N HIS A 389 -1.53 -11.09 11.21
CA HIS A 389 -0.11 -11.17 11.51
C HIS A 389 0.68 -10.08 10.76
N GLU A 390 1.71 -9.52 11.39
CA GLU A 390 2.46 -8.36 10.88
C GLU A 390 3.04 -8.58 9.48
N THR A 391 3.74 -9.69 9.26
CA THR A 391 4.38 -10.04 7.98
C THR A 391 3.49 -10.92 7.08
N LEU A 392 2.91 -12.00 7.63
CA LEU A 392 2.17 -13.00 6.86
C LEU A 392 0.96 -12.45 6.11
N GLN A 393 0.35 -11.35 6.55
CA GLN A 393 -0.74 -10.70 5.82
C GLN A 393 -0.38 -10.31 4.37
N TYR A 394 0.93 -10.16 4.08
CA TYR A 394 1.46 -9.80 2.78
C TYR A 394 2.11 -10.97 2.00
N THR A 395 2.28 -12.14 2.65
CA THR A 395 3.04 -13.27 2.09
C THR A 395 2.30 -14.61 2.10
N TRP A 396 1.17 -14.75 2.80
CA TRP A 396 0.43 -16.01 2.93
C TRP A 396 0.04 -16.66 1.60
N MET A 397 -0.19 -15.87 0.54
CA MET A 397 -0.52 -16.37 -0.80
C MET A 397 0.58 -17.27 -1.38
N LYS A 398 1.81 -17.20 -0.86
CA LYS A 398 2.90 -18.12 -1.21
C LYS A 398 2.57 -19.57 -0.84
N PHE A 399 1.67 -19.82 0.13
CA PHE A 399 1.17 -21.16 0.49
C PHE A 399 0.08 -21.70 -0.44
N LEU A 400 -0.42 -20.89 -1.38
CA LEU A 400 -1.45 -21.37 -2.30
C LEU A 400 -0.96 -22.57 -3.11
N PRO A 401 -1.73 -23.68 -3.13
CA PRO A 401 -1.28 -24.88 -3.80
C PRO A 401 -1.29 -24.71 -5.31
N ASN A 402 -0.34 -25.37 -5.98
CA ASN A 402 -0.20 -25.31 -7.43
C ASN A 402 -0.79 -26.57 -8.07
N LYS A 403 -1.76 -26.41 -8.99
CA LYS A 403 -2.40 -27.53 -9.70
C LYS A 403 -1.42 -28.44 -10.43
N ASN A 404 -0.27 -27.92 -10.87
CA ASN A 404 0.76 -28.70 -11.58
C ASN A 404 1.64 -29.54 -10.64
N LYS A 405 1.60 -29.28 -9.32
CA LYS A 405 2.39 -30.02 -8.31
C LYS A 405 1.58 -31.10 -7.59
N VAL A 406 0.25 -31.03 -7.63
CA VAL A 406 -0.60 -32.01 -6.96
C VAL A 406 -0.87 -33.21 -7.88
N HIS A 407 -0.83 -34.41 -7.31
CA HIS A 407 -1.03 -35.66 -8.04
C HIS A 407 -2.40 -36.26 -7.69
N SER A 408 -3.30 -36.40 -8.67
CA SER A 408 -4.70 -36.89 -8.59
C SER A 408 -5.80 -35.82 -8.63
N ASP A 409 -6.91 -36.18 -9.27
CA ASP A 409 -8.12 -35.35 -9.40
C ASP A 409 -8.71 -34.94 -8.04
N PHE A 410 -8.53 -35.78 -7.01
CA PHE A 410 -8.97 -35.49 -5.65
C PHE A 410 -8.29 -34.23 -5.11
N TRP A 411 -6.96 -34.14 -5.20
CA TRP A 411 -6.21 -32.97 -4.74
C TRP A 411 -6.35 -31.79 -5.69
N SER A 412 -6.43 -32.00 -7.01
CA SER A 412 -6.70 -30.91 -7.97
C SER A 412 -8.06 -30.22 -7.72
N THR A 413 -9.05 -30.99 -7.26
CA THR A 413 -10.34 -30.43 -6.82
C THR A 413 -10.17 -29.57 -5.57
N LEU A 414 -9.37 -30.01 -4.58
CA LEU A 414 -9.05 -29.20 -3.40
C LEU A 414 -8.42 -27.86 -3.78
N VAL A 415 -7.42 -27.87 -4.68
CA VAL A 415 -6.78 -26.64 -5.16
C VAL A 415 -7.81 -25.70 -5.78
N THR A 416 -8.71 -26.22 -6.61
CA THR A 416 -9.79 -25.41 -7.23
C THR A 416 -10.76 -24.85 -6.19
N ASN A 417 -11.10 -25.62 -5.15
CA ASN A 417 -11.95 -25.18 -4.06
C ASN A 417 -11.28 -24.07 -3.24
N ILE A 418 -10.00 -24.21 -2.91
CA ILE A 418 -9.20 -23.17 -2.23
C ILE A 418 -9.16 -21.89 -3.08
N GLU A 419 -8.78 -21.99 -4.35
CA GLU A 419 -8.74 -20.84 -5.27
C GLU A 419 -10.09 -20.12 -5.35
N THR A 420 -11.19 -20.87 -5.45
CA THR A 420 -12.54 -20.30 -5.54
C THR A 420 -12.90 -19.54 -4.26
N LYS A 421 -12.70 -20.17 -3.10
CA LYS A 421 -12.99 -19.53 -1.80
C LYS A 421 -12.10 -18.32 -1.54
N VAL A 422 -10.84 -18.35 -1.95
CA VAL A 422 -9.92 -17.21 -1.85
C VAL A 422 -10.39 -16.02 -2.68
N ARG A 423 -10.97 -16.26 -3.87
CA ARG A 423 -11.55 -15.18 -4.70
C ARG A 423 -12.83 -14.59 -4.10
N GLU A 424 -13.59 -15.39 -3.38
CA GLU A 424 -14.88 -15.02 -2.78
C GLU A 424 -14.77 -14.45 -1.35
N THR A 425 -13.60 -14.57 -0.72
CA THR A 425 -13.38 -14.11 0.67
C THR A 425 -12.54 -12.83 0.67
N PRO A 426 -12.92 -11.79 1.44
CA PRO A 426 -12.08 -10.62 1.64
C PRO A 426 -10.80 -10.96 2.43
N LEU A 427 -9.67 -11.03 1.73
CA LEU A 427 -8.37 -11.47 2.28
C LEU A 427 -7.22 -10.49 1.98
N ILE A 428 -7.47 -9.41 1.25
CA ILE A 428 -6.41 -8.50 0.79
C ILE A 428 -6.51 -7.15 1.49
N ARG A 429 -5.36 -6.64 1.94
CA ARG A 429 -5.22 -5.33 2.57
C ARG A 429 -5.16 -4.21 1.53
N PRO A 430 -6.01 -3.18 1.66
CA PRO A 430 -5.85 -1.96 0.88
C PRO A 430 -4.67 -1.11 1.41
N ASP A 431 -4.24 -0.11 0.65
CA ASP A 431 -3.05 0.72 0.99
C ASP A 431 -3.23 1.57 2.25
N SER A 432 -4.46 1.95 2.57
CA SER A 432 -4.83 2.63 3.81
C SER A 432 -4.64 1.78 5.07
N GLY A 433 -4.48 0.46 4.93
CA GLY A 433 -4.52 -0.49 6.05
C GLY A 433 -5.93 -0.76 6.60
N GLY A 434 -6.96 -0.34 5.89
CA GLY A 434 -8.37 -0.54 6.24
C GLY A 434 -8.85 -2.02 6.28
N PRO A 435 -10.17 -2.24 6.31
CA PRO A 435 -10.74 -3.59 6.35
C PRO A 435 -10.35 -4.40 5.11
N LEU A 436 -10.26 -5.72 5.27
CA LEU A 436 -9.93 -6.63 4.17
C LEU A 436 -10.95 -6.51 3.03
N ARG A 437 -10.46 -6.64 1.80
CA ARG A 437 -11.24 -6.52 0.57
C ARG A 437 -11.05 -7.74 -0.32
N LEU A 438 -11.98 -7.95 -1.23
CA LEU A 438 -11.88 -9.00 -2.25
C LEU A 438 -10.73 -8.69 -3.20
N ILE A 439 -10.00 -9.72 -3.65
CA ILE A 439 -8.88 -9.60 -4.59
C ILE A 439 -9.28 -8.76 -5.82
N MET A 440 -10.44 -9.07 -6.42
CA MET A 440 -10.97 -8.39 -7.60
C MET A 440 -11.44 -6.95 -7.37
N SER A 441 -11.61 -6.54 -6.11
CA SER A 441 -12.03 -5.17 -5.76
C SER A 441 -10.87 -4.20 -5.62
N LEU A 442 -9.63 -4.70 -5.58
CA LEU A 442 -8.42 -3.89 -5.50
C LEU A 442 -7.62 -3.92 -6.82
N ARG A 443 -6.70 -2.97 -6.94
CA ARG A 443 -5.88 -2.68 -8.10
C ARG A 443 -4.44 -2.57 -7.68
N ASN A 444 -3.57 -3.24 -8.41
CA ASN A 444 -2.14 -2.99 -8.30
C ASN A 444 -1.76 -1.72 -9.08
N LEU A 445 -0.85 -0.94 -8.51
CA LEU A 445 -0.36 0.30 -9.08
C LEU A 445 0.34 0.03 -10.43
N ARG A 446 -0.01 0.83 -11.45
CA ARG A 446 0.72 0.85 -12.71
C ARG A 446 1.84 1.90 -12.62
N PRO A 447 3.04 1.65 -13.17
CA PRO A 447 4.13 2.64 -13.17
C PRO A 447 3.71 4.00 -13.73
N ALA A 448 2.84 4.02 -14.75
CA ALA A 448 2.34 5.28 -15.33
C ALA A 448 1.52 6.14 -14.36
N LEU A 449 0.89 5.52 -13.35
CA LEU A 449 0.08 6.16 -12.32
C LEU A 449 0.85 6.36 -11.01
N ALA A 450 2.15 6.08 -10.98
CA ALA A 450 2.98 6.17 -9.78
C ALA A 450 3.80 7.48 -9.78
N ASP A 451 3.87 8.21 -8.68
CA ASP A 451 4.79 9.35 -8.52
C ASP A 451 6.27 8.90 -8.45
N GLU A 452 7.19 9.84 -8.27
CA GLU A 452 8.64 9.52 -8.18
C GLU A 452 8.99 8.65 -6.96
N GLU A 453 8.14 8.67 -5.93
CA GLU A 453 8.24 7.87 -4.71
C GLU A 453 7.41 6.57 -4.79
N ASN A 454 6.85 6.26 -5.98
CA ASN A 454 5.99 5.12 -6.25
C ASN A 454 4.64 5.11 -5.49
N ASN A 455 4.14 6.29 -5.08
CA ASN A 455 2.77 6.45 -4.57
C ASN A 455 1.78 6.69 -5.73
N LEU A 456 0.49 6.48 -5.49
CA LEU A 456 -0.55 6.79 -6.48
C LEU A 456 -0.58 8.30 -6.79
N LEU A 457 -0.59 8.65 -8.07
CA LEU A 457 -0.51 10.03 -8.58
C LEU A 457 -1.64 10.93 -8.05
N LEU A 458 -2.81 10.37 -7.80
CA LEU A 458 -3.97 11.05 -7.24
C LEU A 458 -4.40 10.35 -5.96
N ARG A 459 -5.14 11.04 -5.09
CA ARG A 459 -5.73 10.40 -3.91
C ARG A 459 -6.59 9.23 -4.34
N ASP A 460 -6.43 8.13 -3.62
CA ASP A 460 -7.33 7.00 -3.73
C ASP A 460 -8.62 7.32 -2.95
N LEU A 461 -9.58 7.88 -3.67
CA LEU A 461 -10.86 8.31 -3.14
C LEU A 461 -11.83 7.12 -3.04
N THR A 462 -13.09 7.37 -2.69
CA THR A 462 -14.02 6.30 -2.31
C THR A 462 -14.70 5.65 -3.53
N PRO A 463 -14.75 4.30 -3.64
CA PRO A 463 -14.09 3.33 -2.78
C PRO A 463 -12.59 3.25 -3.07
N GLU A 464 -11.79 3.06 -2.02
CA GLU A 464 -10.36 2.82 -2.18
C GLU A 464 -10.14 1.57 -3.04
N LEU A 465 -9.29 1.72 -4.06
CA LEU A 465 -8.96 0.69 -5.04
C LEU A 465 -7.55 0.14 -4.88
N SER A 466 -6.62 0.86 -4.27
CA SER A 466 -5.21 0.47 -4.22
C SER A 466 -4.98 -0.66 -3.24
N ILE A 467 -4.28 -1.68 -3.71
CA ILE A 467 -3.71 -2.70 -2.85
C ILE A 467 -2.52 -2.11 -2.06
N SER A 468 -2.28 -2.62 -0.86
CA SER A 468 -1.13 -2.22 -0.05
C SER A 468 0.21 -2.38 -0.77
N ARG A 469 1.08 -1.37 -0.64
CA ARG A 469 2.45 -1.41 -1.15
C ARG A 469 3.37 -2.43 -0.48
N HIS A 470 2.95 -3.01 0.66
CA HIS A 470 3.73 -4.02 1.37
C HIS A 470 3.69 -5.40 0.68
N TYR A 471 2.79 -5.61 -0.29
CA TYR A 471 2.81 -6.83 -1.10
C TYR A 471 4.01 -6.83 -2.06
N GLU A 472 4.91 -7.79 -1.88
CA GLU A 472 6.07 -7.97 -2.76
C GLU A 472 5.65 -8.36 -4.19
N ARG A 473 6.56 -8.13 -5.15
CA ARG A 473 6.34 -8.49 -6.57
C ARG A 473 6.01 -9.97 -6.77
N SER A 474 6.60 -10.86 -5.98
CA SER A 474 6.34 -12.31 -6.01
C SER A 474 4.91 -12.63 -5.55
N SER A 475 4.46 -12.03 -4.45
CA SER A 475 3.09 -12.11 -3.93
C SER A 475 2.07 -11.57 -4.94
N LEU A 476 2.34 -10.40 -5.51
CA LEU A 476 1.48 -9.78 -6.53
C LEU A 476 1.30 -10.68 -7.76
N ALA A 477 2.37 -11.35 -8.22
CA ALA A 477 2.29 -12.28 -9.35
C ALA A 477 1.30 -13.44 -9.11
N ILE A 478 1.25 -13.96 -7.87
CA ILE A 478 0.29 -15.01 -7.48
C ILE A 478 -1.13 -14.43 -7.45
N LEU A 479 -1.31 -13.25 -6.87
CA LEU A 479 -2.61 -12.58 -6.79
C LEU A 479 -3.19 -12.23 -8.18
N TYR A 480 -2.35 -11.89 -9.17
CA TYR A 480 -2.78 -11.71 -10.56
C TYR A 480 -3.43 -12.98 -11.13
N GLY A 481 -2.86 -14.16 -10.84
CA GLY A 481 -3.44 -15.46 -11.23
C GLY A 481 -4.80 -15.74 -10.57
N LEU A 482 -5.10 -15.06 -9.46
CA LEU A 482 -6.37 -15.15 -8.74
C LEU A 482 -7.37 -14.05 -9.11
N GLY A 483 -7.02 -13.12 -9.99
CA GLY A 483 -7.91 -12.07 -10.47
C GLY A 483 -7.64 -10.67 -9.90
N LEU A 484 -6.47 -10.43 -9.31
CA LEU A 484 -6.02 -9.06 -9.05
C LEU A 484 -5.87 -8.32 -10.38
N LEU A 485 -6.37 -7.09 -10.46
CA LEU A 485 -6.34 -6.29 -11.68
C LEU A 485 -5.36 -5.13 -11.54
N THR A 486 -4.99 -4.53 -12.66
CA THR A 486 -4.36 -3.20 -12.68
C THR A 486 -5.41 -2.13 -12.92
N PHE A 487 -5.14 -0.91 -12.47
CA PHE A 487 -6.01 0.24 -12.72
C PHE A 487 -6.40 0.37 -14.18
N GLN A 488 -7.70 0.33 -14.46
CA GLN A 488 -8.24 0.57 -15.79
C GLN A 488 -8.40 2.07 -16.04
N TRP A 489 -8.47 2.47 -17.31
CA TRP A 489 -8.62 3.88 -17.69
C TRP A 489 -9.92 4.50 -17.15
N GLN A 490 -11.03 3.74 -17.07
CA GLN A 490 -12.30 4.20 -16.50
C GLN A 490 -12.14 4.61 -15.03
N GLU A 491 -11.38 3.80 -14.28
CA GLU A 491 -11.18 3.98 -12.85
C GLU A 491 -10.35 5.23 -12.60
N PHE A 492 -9.28 5.42 -13.39
CA PHE A 492 -8.49 6.63 -13.34
C PHE A 492 -9.31 7.89 -13.67
N ILE A 493 -10.14 7.86 -14.73
CA ILE A 493 -10.99 9.02 -15.07
C ILE A 493 -11.97 9.32 -13.92
N ARG A 494 -12.53 8.30 -13.27
CA ARG A 494 -13.40 8.50 -12.09
C ARG A 494 -12.65 9.09 -10.90
N MET A 495 -11.39 8.69 -10.67
CA MET A 495 -10.56 9.29 -9.63
C MET A 495 -10.29 10.77 -9.91
N VAL A 496 -10.00 11.13 -11.17
CA VAL A 496 -9.83 12.53 -11.58
C VAL A 496 -11.12 13.32 -11.33
N ASP A 497 -12.27 12.78 -11.72
CA ASP A 497 -13.57 13.42 -11.50
C ASP A 497 -13.85 13.66 -10.00
N GLN A 498 -13.62 12.63 -9.17
CA GLN A 498 -13.78 12.72 -7.73
C GLN A 498 -12.83 13.74 -7.08
N ASP A 499 -11.55 13.77 -7.50
CA ASP A 499 -10.59 14.76 -6.99
C ASP A 499 -11.05 16.17 -7.35
N LEU A 500 -11.44 16.42 -8.60
CA LEU A 500 -11.91 17.73 -9.05
C LEU A 500 -13.16 18.21 -8.31
N GLN A 501 -14.03 17.30 -7.89
CA GLN A 501 -15.21 17.63 -7.10
C GLN A 501 -14.90 17.86 -5.61
N SER A 502 -13.74 17.41 -5.12
CA SER A 502 -13.35 17.58 -3.73
C SER A 502 -13.00 19.02 -3.37
N SER A 503 -13.35 19.45 -2.15
CA SER A 503 -13.00 20.77 -1.61
C SER A 503 -11.49 20.95 -1.38
N ASP A 504 -10.73 19.86 -1.38
CA ASP A 504 -9.28 19.82 -1.18
C ASP A 504 -8.54 19.14 -2.36
N SER A 505 -9.10 19.26 -3.55
CA SER A 505 -8.58 18.72 -4.83
C SER A 505 -7.07 18.94 -4.99
N TRP A 506 -6.34 17.84 -5.19
CA TRP A 506 -4.91 17.94 -5.50
C TRP A 506 -4.66 18.61 -6.84
N ILE A 507 -5.50 18.35 -7.84
CA ILE A 507 -5.38 18.95 -9.16
C ILE A 507 -5.55 20.49 -9.10
N LYS A 508 -6.51 20.98 -8.30
CA LYS A 508 -6.81 22.42 -8.17
C LYS A 508 -5.82 23.18 -7.27
N PHE A 509 -5.32 22.57 -6.20
CA PHE A 509 -4.54 23.30 -5.18
C PHE A 509 -3.03 23.06 -5.23
N ARG A 510 -2.53 21.95 -5.81
CA ARG A 510 -1.07 21.73 -6.00
C ARG A 510 -0.54 22.35 -7.29
N VAL A 511 -0.93 23.59 -7.60
CA VAL A 511 -0.54 24.28 -8.85
C VAL A 511 0.97 24.55 -8.90
N SER A 512 1.62 24.70 -7.74
CA SER A 512 3.05 24.99 -7.60
C SER A 512 3.96 23.87 -8.10
N ASP A 513 3.46 22.63 -8.20
CA ASP A 513 4.24 21.45 -8.60
C ASP A 513 4.27 21.31 -10.14
N GLY A 514 3.17 21.62 -10.84
CA GLY A 514 3.04 21.56 -12.31
C GLY A 514 3.18 20.16 -12.93
N SER A 515 3.97 19.28 -12.31
CA SER A 515 4.24 17.89 -12.68
C SER A 515 2.97 17.05 -12.62
N LEU A 516 2.21 17.15 -11.52
CA LEU A 516 0.95 16.42 -11.35
C LEU A 516 -0.05 16.72 -12.48
N GLN A 517 -0.36 17.99 -12.73
CA GLN A 517 -1.34 18.40 -13.74
C GLN A 517 -0.87 18.01 -15.15
N THR A 518 0.44 18.12 -15.41
CA THR A 518 1.05 17.71 -16.69
C THR A 518 0.92 16.20 -16.90
N ARG A 519 1.18 15.40 -15.87
CA ARG A 519 1.06 13.93 -15.93
C ARG A 519 -0.38 13.47 -16.08
N VAL A 520 -1.31 14.06 -15.33
CA VAL A 520 -2.76 13.80 -15.49
C VAL A 520 -3.19 14.17 -16.90
N ALA A 521 -2.75 15.34 -17.41
CA ALA A 521 -3.07 15.75 -18.77
C ALA A 521 -2.54 14.77 -19.82
N ASN A 522 -1.29 14.30 -19.68
CA ASN A 522 -0.72 13.28 -20.58
C ASN A 522 -1.52 11.97 -20.59
N LEU A 523 -1.92 11.47 -19.43
CA LEU A 523 -2.72 10.24 -19.32
C LEU A 523 -4.10 10.41 -19.95
N LEU A 524 -4.77 11.54 -19.71
CA LEU A 524 -6.06 11.83 -20.32
C LEU A 524 -5.96 11.99 -21.85
N GLN A 525 -4.90 12.63 -22.36
CA GLN A 525 -4.63 12.73 -23.80
C GLN A 525 -4.44 11.35 -24.43
N ASP A 526 -3.62 10.50 -23.80
CA ASP A 526 -3.38 9.11 -24.24
C ASP A 526 -4.71 8.34 -24.31
N TYR A 527 -5.51 8.39 -23.25
CA TYR A 527 -6.79 7.69 -23.19
C TYR A 527 -7.81 8.25 -24.17
N TYR A 528 -7.83 9.56 -24.42
CA TYR A 528 -8.74 10.19 -25.37
C TYR A 528 -8.40 9.83 -26.83
N THR A 529 -7.11 9.82 -27.16
CA THR A 529 -6.61 9.60 -28.53
C THR A 529 -6.60 8.12 -28.90
N ASN A 530 -6.16 7.25 -27.98
CA ASN A 530 -5.98 5.83 -28.26
C ASN A 530 -7.24 4.98 -28.03
N THR A 531 -8.30 5.54 -27.45
CA THR A 531 -9.57 4.82 -27.29
C THR A 531 -10.38 4.76 -28.58
N LYS A 532 -10.94 3.59 -28.87
CA LYS A 532 -11.99 3.39 -29.89
C LYS A 532 -13.40 3.65 -29.33
N TRP A 533 -13.53 3.83 -28.02
CA TRP A 533 -14.80 3.90 -27.32
C TRP A 533 -15.25 5.35 -27.12
N SER A 534 -16.40 5.70 -27.69
CA SER A 534 -17.01 7.03 -27.52
C SER A 534 -17.31 7.36 -26.06
N GLN A 535 -17.64 6.34 -25.25
CA GLN A 535 -17.89 6.51 -23.82
C GLN A 535 -16.67 7.04 -23.05
N THR A 536 -15.45 6.58 -23.37
CA THR A 536 -14.23 7.11 -22.75
C THR A 536 -14.08 8.61 -23.00
N ARG A 537 -14.26 9.03 -24.26
CA ARG A 537 -14.18 10.45 -24.64
C ARG A 537 -15.24 11.27 -23.91
N SER A 538 -16.48 10.78 -23.89
CA SER A 538 -17.57 11.44 -23.18
C SER A 538 -17.31 11.57 -21.67
N MET A 539 -16.68 10.59 -21.02
CA MET A 539 -16.29 10.72 -19.61
C MET A 539 -15.25 11.82 -19.41
N ILE A 540 -14.25 11.93 -20.28
CA ILE A 540 -13.20 12.96 -20.19
C ILE A 540 -13.78 14.36 -20.48
N GLU A 541 -14.65 14.50 -21.49
CA GLU A 541 -15.29 15.78 -21.86
C GLU A 541 -16.21 16.34 -20.76
N ARG A 542 -16.68 15.49 -19.85
CA ARG A 542 -17.50 15.89 -18.68
C ARG A 542 -16.68 16.30 -17.47
N LEU A 543 -15.37 16.03 -17.45
CA LEU A 543 -14.52 16.43 -16.32
C LEU A 543 -14.43 17.96 -16.25
N PRO A 544 -14.66 18.59 -15.09
CA PRO A 544 -14.42 20.01 -14.90
C PRO A 544 -12.91 20.29 -14.75
N ILE A 545 -12.14 20.05 -15.82
CA ILE A 545 -10.67 20.04 -15.85
C ILE A 545 -10.06 21.31 -16.45
N ILE A 546 -10.87 22.24 -16.96
CA ILE A 546 -10.42 23.47 -17.64
C ILE A 546 -10.47 24.64 -16.64
N PRO A 547 -9.32 25.11 -16.11
CA PRO A 547 -9.31 26.26 -15.21
C PRO A 547 -9.46 27.57 -15.98
N LEU A 548 -10.30 28.46 -15.47
CA LEU A 548 -10.45 29.82 -15.97
C LEU A 548 -9.68 30.82 -15.10
N GLN A 549 -9.36 31.98 -15.67
CA GLN A 549 -8.73 33.09 -14.95
C GLN A 549 -9.58 33.62 -13.78
N ASP A 550 -10.91 33.47 -13.83
CA ASP A 550 -11.83 33.86 -12.75
C ASP A 550 -11.89 32.85 -11.58
N GLY A 551 -11.09 31.78 -11.64
CA GLY A 551 -11.00 30.73 -10.62
C GLY A 551 -12.02 29.59 -10.79
N ARG A 552 -12.98 29.69 -11.73
CA ARG A 552 -13.90 28.60 -12.03
C ARG A 552 -13.19 27.49 -12.82
N TRP A 553 -13.70 26.27 -12.70
CA TRP A 553 -13.26 25.12 -13.48
C TRP A 553 -14.44 24.58 -14.29
N LEU A 554 -14.27 24.50 -15.61
CA LEU A 554 -15.34 24.08 -16.52
C LEU A 554 -15.01 22.75 -17.20
N ALA A 555 -16.08 22.06 -17.60
CA ALA A 555 -15.99 20.89 -18.46
C ALA A 555 -16.05 21.30 -19.94
N ALA A 556 -15.50 20.47 -20.83
CA ALA A 556 -15.55 20.71 -22.27
C ALA A 556 -16.98 20.68 -22.83
N THR A 557 -17.89 19.99 -22.13
CA THR A 557 -19.32 19.94 -22.41
C THR A 557 -20.11 21.17 -21.96
N SER A 558 -19.45 22.15 -21.31
CA SER A 558 -20.10 23.42 -20.95
C SER A 558 -20.59 24.18 -22.17
N GLU A 559 -21.74 24.84 -22.05
CA GLU A 559 -22.27 25.73 -23.11
C GLU A 559 -21.46 27.05 -23.23
N GLU A 560 -20.65 27.37 -22.22
CA GLU A 560 -19.81 28.55 -22.19
C GLU A 560 -18.64 28.43 -23.19
N LYS A 561 -18.44 29.45 -24.04
CA LYS A 561 -17.31 29.49 -24.97
C LYS A 561 -16.02 29.87 -24.23
N VAL A 562 -15.08 28.95 -24.15
CA VAL A 562 -13.77 29.13 -23.51
C VAL A 562 -12.67 29.28 -24.57
N PHE A 563 -11.71 30.17 -24.33
CA PHE A 563 -10.59 30.46 -25.24
C PHE A 563 -9.24 30.44 -24.51
N PHE A 564 -8.15 30.27 -25.27
CA PHE A 564 -6.81 30.49 -24.74
C PHE A 564 -6.57 31.97 -24.41
N PRO A 565 -5.77 32.27 -23.37
CA PRO A 565 -5.45 33.64 -22.96
C PRO A 565 -4.47 34.33 -23.93
N ASP A 566 -3.95 33.58 -24.90
CA ASP A 566 -3.07 34.08 -25.95
C ASP A 566 -3.62 33.75 -27.35
N THR A 567 -3.37 34.67 -28.27
CA THR A 567 -3.62 34.48 -29.70
C THR A 567 -2.56 35.19 -30.53
N ALA A 568 -1.96 34.48 -31.50
CA ALA A 568 -0.93 35.01 -32.40
C ALA A 568 0.24 35.74 -31.69
N GLY A 569 0.64 35.28 -30.51
CA GLY A 569 1.70 35.89 -29.69
C GLY A 569 1.27 37.13 -28.90
N LEU A 570 -0.03 37.45 -28.87
CA LEU A 570 -0.62 38.53 -28.09
C LEU A 570 -1.38 37.95 -26.89
N THR A 571 -1.27 38.60 -25.74
CA THR A 571 -2.12 38.32 -24.58
C THR A 571 -3.48 38.98 -24.77
N VAL A 572 -4.55 38.23 -24.55
CA VAL A 572 -5.93 38.72 -24.63
C VAL A 572 -6.23 39.52 -23.35
N PRO A 573 -6.65 40.79 -23.45
CA PRO A 573 -7.06 41.58 -22.29
C PRO A 573 -8.25 40.97 -21.53
N GLU A 574 -8.17 40.95 -20.20
CA GLU A 574 -9.16 40.32 -19.31
C GLU A 574 -10.51 41.09 -19.30
N ASP A 575 -10.49 42.38 -19.61
CA ASP A 575 -11.66 43.27 -19.62
C ASP A 575 -12.61 43.05 -20.82
N LEU A 576 -12.24 42.17 -21.76
CA LEU A 576 -13.04 41.86 -22.94
C LEU A 576 -14.22 40.90 -22.67
N GLY A 577 -14.34 40.38 -21.44
CA GLY A 577 -15.46 39.52 -21.03
C GLY A 577 -15.46 38.13 -21.66
N PHE A 578 -14.31 37.65 -22.15
CA PHE A 578 -14.14 36.27 -22.60
C PHE A 578 -13.83 35.33 -21.43
N ASN A 579 -14.33 34.10 -21.49
CA ASN A 579 -13.86 33.05 -20.58
C ASN A 579 -12.48 32.57 -21.04
N LEU A 580 -11.43 33.07 -20.41
CA LEU A 580 -10.05 32.74 -20.74
C LEU A 580 -9.51 31.66 -19.80
N ILE A 581 -8.77 30.69 -20.36
CA ILE A 581 -8.04 29.70 -19.56
C ILE A 581 -6.97 30.41 -18.72
N GLU A 582 -6.76 29.92 -17.49
CA GLU A 582 -5.67 30.38 -16.62
C GLU A 582 -4.31 30.37 -17.35
N SER A 583 -3.59 31.49 -17.32
CA SER A 583 -2.34 31.66 -18.09
C SER A 583 -1.25 30.65 -17.71
N SER A 584 -1.15 30.30 -16.43
CA SER A 584 -0.22 29.27 -15.94
C SER A 584 -0.52 27.90 -16.59
N ALA A 585 -1.80 27.52 -16.65
CA ALA A 585 -2.27 26.28 -17.26
C ALA A 585 -2.07 26.25 -18.77
N ALA A 586 -2.36 27.35 -19.46
CA ALA A 586 -2.23 27.47 -20.91
C ALA A 586 -0.77 27.48 -21.40
N SER A 587 0.18 27.87 -20.54
CA SER A 587 1.62 27.86 -20.84
C SER A 587 2.26 26.48 -20.76
N GLN A 588 1.64 25.54 -20.05
CA GLN A 588 2.12 24.15 -19.93
C GLN A 588 1.74 23.36 -21.19
N SER A 589 2.74 22.96 -21.98
CA SER A 589 2.57 22.30 -23.29
C SER A 589 1.57 21.14 -23.27
N GLU A 590 1.68 20.24 -22.30
CA GLU A 590 0.81 19.05 -22.25
C GLU A 590 -0.64 19.38 -21.86
N ARG A 591 -0.85 20.35 -20.97
CA ARG A 591 -2.20 20.81 -20.65
C ARG A 591 -2.83 21.55 -21.83
N ARG A 592 -2.05 22.37 -22.53
CA ARG A 592 -2.50 23.06 -23.74
C ARG A 592 -2.99 22.08 -24.80
N LYS A 593 -2.23 21.02 -25.09
CA LYS A 593 -2.64 19.96 -26.02
C LYS A 593 -3.92 19.26 -25.60
N LEU A 594 -4.08 18.95 -24.30
CA LEU A 594 -5.33 18.38 -23.79
C LEU A 594 -6.51 19.32 -24.06
N PHE A 595 -6.38 20.62 -23.77
CA PHE A 595 -7.45 21.59 -23.99
C PHE A 595 -7.79 21.76 -25.49
N GLU A 596 -6.79 21.71 -26.37
CA GLU A 596 -6.99 21.70 -27.83
C GLU A 596 -7.78 20.46 -28.28
N ILE A 597 -7.44 19.28 -27.74
CA ILE A 597 -8.16 18.01 -28.00
C ILE A 597 -9.62 18.09 -27.53
N LEU A 598 -9.86 18.77 -26.40
CA LEU A 598 -11.20 19.04 -25.85
C LEU A 598 -11.96 20.15 -26.61
N GLY A 599 -11.39 20.70 -27.69
CA GLY A 599 -12.06 21.63 -28.59
C GLY A 599 -11.85 23.10 -28.27
N ILE A 600 -10.99 23.45 -27.31
CA ILE A 600 -10.64 24.83 -27.02
C ILE A 600 -9.79 25.41 -28.14
N LYS A 601 -10.07 26.66 -28.52
CA LYS A 601 -9.38 27.35 -29.60
C LYS A 601 -8.87 28.70 -29.12
N SER A 602 -7.80 29.18 -29.74
CA SER A 602 -7.40 30.59 -29.60
C SER A 602 -8.42 31.48 -30.32
N LEU A 603 -8.62 32.69 -29.82
CA LEU A 603 -9.42 33.70 -30.52
C LEU A 603 -8.87 33.94 -31.92
N ASN A 604 -9.73 33.95 -32.93
CA ASN A 604 -9.31 34.24 -34.29
C ASN A 604 -9.07 35.75 -34.44
N VAL A 605 -7.80 36.15 -34.53
CA VAL A 605 -7.46 37.50 -35.00
C VAL A 605 -7.66 37.51 -36.50
N SER A 606 -8.84 37.95 -36.93
CA SER A 606 -9.17 38.04 -38.35
C SER A 606 -8.15 38.94 -39.07
N THR A 607 -7.94 38.70 -40.37
CA THR A 607 -7.34 39.71 -41.23
C THR A 607 -8.23 40.96 -41.24
N PRO A 608 -7.66 42.18 -41.38
CA PRO A 608 -8.45 43.41 -41.41
C PRO A 608 -9.61 43.25 -42.41
N PRO A 609 -10.82 43.75 -42.09
CA PRO A 609 -12.00 43.53 -42.94
C PRO A 609 -11.66 43.86 -44.39
N GLN A 610 -11.81 42.87 -45.28
CA GLN A 610 -11.40 42.90 -46.70
C GLN A 610 -12.22 43.89 -47.55
N LYS A 611 -12.41 45.12 -47.08
CA LYS A 611 -13.02 46.17 -47.88
C LYS A 611 -12.04 47.13 -48.51
N ASN A 612 -10.77 47.12 -48.10
CA ASN A 612 -9.60 47.69 -48.79
C ASN A 612 -8.37 47.24 -48.01
N SER A 613 -7.26 46.94 -48.68
CA SER A 613 -5.97 46.46 -48.14
C SER A 613 -5.28 47.41 -47.15
N LEU A 614 -5.98 47.82 -46.09
CA LEU A 614 -5.54 48.76 -45.08
C LEU A 614 -4.95 47.98 -43.89
N ALA A 615 -3.81 48.44 -43.38
CA ALA A 615 -3.30 47.95 -42.11
C ALA A 615 -4.32 48.27 -40.98
N TRP A 616 -4.34 47.49 -39.90
CA TRP A 616 -5.27 47.68 -38.78
C TRP A 616 -5.36 49.13 -38.28
N ARG A 617 -4.22 49.83 -38.17
CA ARG A 617 -4.17 51.23 -37.77
C ARG A 617 -4.90 52.14 -38.76
N ASP A 618 -4.80 51.89 -40.05
CA ASP A 618 -5.49 52.65 -41.09
C ASP A 618 -6.97 52.31 -41.15
N TRP A 619 -7.34 51.05 -40.94
CA TRP A 619 -8.73 50.63 -40.88
C TRP A 619 -9.46 51.27 -39.69
N LEU A 620 -8.86 51.24 -38.48
CA LEU A 620 -9.42 51.89 -37.29
C LEU A 620 -9.67 53.38 -37.52
N VAL A 621 -8.78 54.03 -38.29
CA VAL A 621 -8.89 55.45 -38.59
C VAL A 621 -9.93 55.74 -39.66
N GLN A 622 -9.91 55.00 -40.75
CA GLN A 622 -10.73 55.29 -41.93
C GLN A 622 -12.16 54.76 -41.81
N VAL A 623 -12.35 53.64 -41.10
CA VAL A 623 -13.65 52.96 -41.01
C VAL A 623 -14.29 53.21 -39.66
N MET A 624 -13.56 53.01 -38.56
CA MET A 624 -14.09 53.22 -37.21
C MET A 624 -13.97 54.67 -36.72
N GLY A 625 -13.30 55.54 -37.47
CA GLY A 625 -13.14 56.96 -37.12
C GLY A 625 -12.24 57.22 -35.90
N VAL A 626 -11.45 56.22 -35.47
CA VAL A 626 -10.48 56.36 -34.38
C VAL A 626 -9.41 57.37 -34.78
N ARG A 627 -9.20 58.40 -33.97
CA ARG A 627 -8.33 59.52 -34.35
C ARG A 627 -6.87 59.20 -34.04
N ARG A 628 -5.97 59.48 -34.98
CA ARG A 628 -4.50 59.36 -34.77
C ARG A 628 -3.92 60.47 -33.88
N LEU A 629 -4.57 61.62 -33.85
CA LEU A 629 -4.15 62.81 -33.11
C LEU A 629 -5.38 63.47 -32.49
N LEU A 630 -5.17 64.11 -31.33
CA LEU A 630 -6.15 64.99 -30.71
C LEU A 630 -6.37 66.24 -31.58
N ARG A 631 -7.47 66.95 -31.36
CA ARG A 631 -7.83 68.17 -32.11
C ARG A 631 -7.95 69.36 -31.19
N LEU A 632 -7.66 70.56 -31.68
CA LEU A 632 -7.90 71.81 -30.96
C LEU A 632 -9.37 72.23 -31.09
N VAL A 633 -9.94 72.09 -32.29
CA VAL A 633 -11.27 72.61 -32.62
C VAL A 633 -12.28 71.48 -32.86
N ASN A 634 -13.53 71.69 -32.43
CA ASN A 634 -14.64 70.79 -32.74
C ASN A 634 -15.16 71.03 -34.17
N LYS A 635 -14.50 70.43 -35.17
CA LYS A 635 -14.80 70.68 -36.60
C LYS A 635 -16.18 70.24 -37.09
N TYR A 636 -16.88 69.36 -36.37
CA TYR A 636 -18.10 68.70 -36.90
C TYR A 636 -19.37 69.08 -36.17
N SER A 637 -19.34 69.14 -34.83
CA SER A 637 -20.55 69.31 -34.03
C SER A 637 -20.78 70.77 -33.63
N SER A 638 -19.71 71.52 -33.39
CA SER A 638 -19.78 72.92 -32.98
C SER A 638 -18.51 73.66 -33.45
N PRO A 639 -18.46 74.13 -34.70
CA PRO A 639 -17.25 74.70 -35.32
C PRO A 639 -16.76 76.01 -34.69
N THR A 640 -17.54 76.60 -33.77
CA THR A 640 -17.15 77.75 -32.95
C THR A 640 -16.71 77.35 -31.53
N ASP A 641 -16.52 76.05 -31.27
CA ASP A 641 -16.08 75.54 -29.98
C ASP A 641 -14.78 74.74 -30.03
N LEU A 642 -14.07 74.73 -28.91
CA LEU A 642 -12.87 73.91 -28.75
C LEU A 642 -13.28 72.45 -28.60
N SER A 643 -12.38 71.54 -28.98
CA SER A 643 -12.67 70.12 -28.87
C SER A 643 -12.70 69.69 -27.39
N GLN A 644 -13.49 68.67 -27.06
CA GLN A 644 -13.49 68.09 -25.71
C GLN A 644 -12.09 67.62 -25.29
N ALA A 645 -11.27 67.16 -26.25
CA ALA A 645 -9.89 66.79 -25.99
C ALA A 645 -9.01 68.01 -25.64
N CYS A 646 -9.28 69.16 -26.24
CA CYS A 646 -8.56 70.40 -25.93
C CYS A 646 -8.84 70.85 -24.49
N TYR A 647 -10.11 70.84 -24.07
CA TYR A 647 -10.50 71.09 -22.68
C TYR A 647 -9.91 70.06 -21.71
N TYR A 648 -9.99 68.77 -22.05
CA TYR A 648 -9.44 67.71 -21.22
C TYR A 648 -7.93 67.86 -20.97
N VAL A 649 -7.16 68.19 -22.02
CA VAL A 649 -5.70 68.41 -21.87
C VAL A 649 -5.44 69.66 -21.03
N ALA A 650 -6.20 70.74 -21.22
CA ALA A 650 -6.06 71.95 -20.40
C ALA A 650 -6.31 71.67 -18.90
N GLU A 651 -7.34 70.88 -18.59
CA GLU A 651 -7.77 70.61 -17.22
C GLU A 651 -6.92 69.53 -16.51
N HIS A 652 -6.64 68.42 -17.20
CA HIS A 652 -6.01 67.23 -16.59
C HIS A 652 -4.50 67.11 -16.87
N ARG A 653 -3.99 67.86 -17.86
CA ARG A 653 -2.59 67.86 -18.29
C ARG A 653 -2.07 69.28 -18.59
N PRO A 654 -2.26 70.25 -17.68
CA PRO A 654 -1.91 71.65 -17.91
C PRO A 654 -0.42 71.85 -18.23
N GLU A 655 0.46 70.99 -17.71
CA GLU A 655 1.90 71.01 -17.97
C GLU A 655 2.25 70.73 -19.44
N LYS A 656 1.40 69.99 -20.17
CA LYS A 656 1.58 69.66 -21.59
C LYS A 656 0.73 70.53 -22.51
N PHE A 657 -0.13 71.39 -21.98
CA PHE A 657 -1.13 72.10 -22.78
C PHE A 657 -0.50 73.07 -23.79
N LEU A 658 0.56 73.80 -23.40
CA LEU A 658 1.27 74.68 -24.33
C LEU A 658 1.98 73.91 -25.43
N ALA A 659 2.68 72.82 -25.10
CA ALA A 659 3.30 71.95 -26.09
C ALA A 659 2.25 71.33 -27.04
N PHE A 660 1.08 70.96 -26.49
CA PHE A 660 -0.06 70.50 -27.26
C PHE A 660 -0.58 71.56 -28.23
N LEU A 661 -0.73 72.82 -27.79
CA LEU A 661 -1.11 73.95 -28.64
C LEU A 661 -0.09 74.16 -29.77
N VAL A 662 1.19 74.27 -29.44
CA VAL A 662 2.28 74.49 -30.42
C VAL A 662 2.32 73.38 -31.46
N HIS A 663 2.23 72.11 -31.03
CA HIS A 663 2.27 70.97 -31.95
C HIS A 663 1.11 70.95 -32.95
N HIS A 664 -0.08 71.38 -32.53
CA HIS A 664 -1.29 71.32 -33.35
C HIS A 664 -1.58 72.64 -34.09
N TRP A 665 -0.92 73.74 -33.71
CA TRP A 665 -1.12 75.05 -34.31
C TRP A 665 -0.85 75.11 -35.82
N PRO A 666 0.21 74.50 -36.38
CA PRO A 666 0.42 74.49 -37.83
C PRO A 666 -0.74 73.84 -38.62
N LYS A 667 -1.51 72.95 -37.98
CA LYS A 667 -2.61 72.19 -38.62
C LYS A 667 -3.98 72.83 -38.42
N GLU A 668 -4.24 73.41 -37.26
CA GLU A 668 -5.57 73.94 -36.89
C GLU A 668 -5.58 75.43 -36.54
N GLY A 669 -4.41 76.05 -36.37
CA GLY A 669 -4.25 77.46 -36.01
C GLY A 669 -4.85 78.43 -37.04
N PHE A 670 -4.88 78.07 -38.33
CA PHE A 670 -5.61 78.84 -39.34
C PHE A 670 -7.10 78.97 -38.97
N ILE A 671 -7.76 77.89 -38.55
CA ILE A 671 -9.19 77.92 -38.18
C ILE A 671 -9.43 78.87 -37.00
N ILE A 672 -8.53 78.83 -36.02
CA ILE A 672 -8.58 79.68 -34.83
C ILE A 672 -8.29 81.14 -35.21
N ASN A 673 -7.35 81.41 -36.11
CA ASN A 673 -7.00 82.76 -36.56
C ASN A 673 -8.15 83.50 -37.24
N PHE A 674 -9.06 82.80 -37.92
CA PHE A 674 -10.24 83.38 -38.59
C PHE A 674 -11.51 83.36 -37.73
N ASN A 675 -11.45 82.90 -36.47
CA ASN A 675 -12.62 82.79 -35.59
C ASN A 675 -12.36 83.48 -34.24
N THR A 676 -12.99 84.64 -34.05
CA THR A 676 -12.85 85.45 -32.83
C THR A 676 -13.39 84.75 -31.58
N GLU A 677 -14.43 83.92 -31.69
CA GLU A 677 -14.98 83.16 -30.54
C GLU A 677 -13.99 82.08 -30.07
N LEU A 678 -13.35 81.36 -31.01
CA LEU A 678 -12.33 80.37 -30.68
C LEU A 678 -11.09 81.01 -30.04
N GLN A 679 -10.69 82.18 -30.53
CA GLN A 679 -9.61 82.95 -29.91
C GLN A 679 -9.97 83.35 -28.49
N GLN A 680 -11.17 83.90 -28.26
CA GLN A 680 -11.61 84.27 -26.91
C GLN A 680 -11.67 83.07 -25.97
N LYS A 681 -12.14 81.91 -26.44
CA LYS A 681 -12.17 80.69 -25.62
C LYS A 681 -10.77 80.23 -25.24
N LEU A 682 -9.82 80.21 -26.17
CA LEU A 682 -8.43 79.83 -25.86
C LEU A 682 -7.73 80.83 -24.94
N ARG A 683 -7.99 82.14 -25.13
CA ARG A 683 -7.45 83.21 -24.28
C ARG A 683 -7.84 83.08 -22.82
N LYS A 684 -9.06 82.60 -22.55
CA LYS A 684 -9.61 82.37 -21.21
C LYS A 684 -9.25 81.02 -20.60
N ILE A 685 -8.54 80.15 -21.33
CA ILE A 685 -8.06 78.90 -20.73
C ILE A 685 -6.96 79.22 -19.74
N LYS A 686 -7.12 78.71 -18.51
CA LYS A 686 -6.08 78.79 -17.49
C LYS A 686 -4.94 77.85 -17.82
N VAL A 687 -3.73 78.39 -17.83
CA VAL A 687 -2.49 77.66 -18.14
C VAL A 687 -1.50 77.76 -16.98
N LEU A 688 -0.59 76.79 -16.93
CA LEU A 688 0.40 76.70 -15.87
C LEU A 688 1.49 77.77 -16.06
N CYS A 689 1.66 78.59 -15.03
CA CYS A 689 2.73 79.59 -14.92
C CYS A 689 3.88 79.09 -14.04
N GLN A 690 5.04 79.73 -14.17
CA GLN A 690 6.16 79.58 -13.23
C GLN A 690 5.66 79.94 -11.81
N GLY A 691 6.01 79.13 -10.80
CA GLY A 691 5.42 79.22 -9.46
C GLY A 691 4.15 78.38 -9.26
N GLY A 692 3.68 77.67 -10.29
CA GLY A 692 2.59 76.68 -10.17
C GLY A 692 1.18 77.27 -10.22
N GLN A 693 1.04 78.57 -10.48
CA GLN A 693 -0.24 79.25 -10.59
C GLN A 693 -0.93 78.94 -11.93
N MET A 694 -2.27 78.90 -11.92
CA MET A 694 -3.10 78.69 -13.10
C MET A 694 -3.77 80.01 -13.51
N ILE A 695 -3.26 80.64 -14.56
CA ILE A 695 -3.64 82.00 -14.99
C ILE A 695 -4.21 81.94 -16.41
N GLU A 696 -5.21 82.79 -16.71
CA GLU A 696 -5.77 82.86 -18.07
C GLU A 696 -4.70 83.23 -19.10
N LEU A 697 -4.68 82.50 -20.22
CA LEU A 697 -3.62 82.57 -21.23
C LEU A 697 -3.31 84.01 -21.68
N GLU A 698 -4.32 84.86 -21.88
CA GLU A 698 -4.13 86.26 -22.32
C GLU A 698 -3.52 87.18 -21.24
N GLU A 699 -3.56 86.78 -19.98
CA GLU A 699 -2.99 87.57 -18.89
C GLU A 699 -1.49 87.33 -18.72
N THR A 700 -0.99 86.21 -19.23
CA THR A 700 0.38 85.73 -19.04
C THR A 700 1.45 86.44 -19.87
N PHE A 701 2.71 86.25 -19.46
CA PHE A 701 3.90 86.75 -20.14
C PHE A 701 4.81 85.61 -20.60
N LEU A 702 5.52 85.83 -21.70
CA LEU A 702 6.59 84.94 -22.12
C LEU A 702 7.84 85.13 -21.26
N PRO A 703 8.48 84.05 -20.77
CA PRO A 703 9.65 84.11 -19.91
C PRO A 703 10.94 84.39 -20.71
N TYR A 704 11.00 85.53 -21.42
CA TYR A 704 12.23 85.93 -22.08
C TYR A 704 13.30 86.36 -21.05
N PRO A 705 14.59 86.07 -21.28
CA PRO A 705 15.66 86.38 -20.33
C PRO A 705 15.71 87.85 -19.89
N ASP A 706 15.37 88.79 -20.78
CA ASP A 706 15.32 90.21 -20.46
C ASP A 706 14.13 90.58 -19.57
N LEU A 707 12.95 89.98 -19.78
CA LEU A 707 11.79 90.17 -18.91
C LEU A 707 11.96 89.48 -17.56
N LEU A 708 12.54 88.27 -17.54
CA LEU A 708 12.88 87.56 -16.31
C LEU A 708 13.86 88.38 -15.47
N SER A 709 14.90 88.95 -16.09
CA SER A 709 15.87 89.82 -15.42
C SER A 709 15.23 91.10 -14.86
N LEU A 710 14.32 91.73 -15.61
CA LEU A 710 13.56 92.89 -15.12
C LEU A 710 12.65 92.52 -13.96
N SER A 711 11.93 91.41 -14.05
CA SER A 711 11.08 90.91 -12.97
C SER A 711 11.89 90.60 -11.71
N GLU A 712 13.02 89.91 -11.85
CA GLU A 712 13.91 89.57 -10.74
C GLU A 712 14.55 90.82 -10.10
N ARG A 713 14.92 91.82 -10.91
CA ARG A 713 15.43 93.10 -10.41
C ARG A 713 14.45 93.78 -9.46
N PHE A 714 13.17 93.76 -9.78
CA PHE A 714 12.14 94.40 -8.97
C PHE A 714 11.65 93.47 -7.86
N LEU A 715 11.24 92.23 -8.14
CA LEU A 715 10.65 91.33 -7.15
C LEU A 715 11.66 90.61 -6.25
N ALA A 716 12.93 90.47 -6.67
CA ALA A 716 14.00 89.81 -5.92
C ALA A 716 13.59 88.45 -5.32
N GLY A 717 12.88 87.63 -6.10
CA GLY A 717 12.36 86.33 -5.68
C GLY A 717 11.26 86.32 -4.61
N LYS A 718 10.66 87.47 -4.26
CA LYS A 718 9.66 87.57 -3.18
C LYS A 718 8.21 87.26 -3.59
N ALA A 719 7.91 87.31 -4.87
CA ALA A 719 6.61 86.93 -5.40
C ALA A 719 6.77 86.33 -6.80
N ASP A 720 5.89 85.39 -7.14
CA ASP A 720 5.82 84.82 -8.47
C ASP A 720 5.17 85.82 -9.44
N PHE A 721 5.72 85.88 -10.65
CA PHE A 721 5.15 86.66 -11.74
C PHE A 721 4.48 85.75 -12.76
N GLN A 722 3.55 86.29 -13.56
CA GLN A 722 2.67 85.55 -14.47
C GLN A 722 3.39 85.03 -15.74
N PHE A 723 4.62 84.54 -15.61
CA PHE A 723 5.37 83.94 -16.70
C PHE A 723 4.88 82.53 -16.99
N LEU A 724 4.73 82.17 -18.28
CA LEU A 724 4.34 80.82 -18.68
C LEU A 724 5.40 79.78 -18.29
N GLN A 725 4.96 78.62 -17.81
CA GLN A 725 5.83 77.46 -17.61
C GLN A 725 6.06 76.77 -18.96
N LEU A 726 7.31 76.76 -19.42
CA LEU A 726 7.71 76.12 -20.68
C LEU A 726 8.59 74.89 -20.40
N GLU A 727 8.47 73.85 -21.22
CA GLU A 727 9.35 72.66 -21.13
C GLU A 727 10.81 72.98 -21.47
N GLN A 728 11.05 74.03 -22.26
CA GLN A 728 12.39 74.49 -22.64
C GLN A 728 12.49 76.02 -22.53
N PRO A 729 13.64 76.56 -22.06
CA PRO A 729 13.88 77.99 -22.03
C PRO A 729 13.91 78.59 -23.44
N ILE A 730 13.47 79.85 -23.57
CA ILE A 730 13.31 80.54 -24.85
C ILE A 730 14.28 81.73 -24.98
N GLU A 731 14.81 81.97 -26.18
CA GLU A 731 15.56 83.19 -26.52
C GLU A 731 14.82 84.01 -27.59
N ARG A 732 15.00 85.33 -27.60
CA ARG A 732 14.31 86.23 -28.57
C ARG A 732 14.62 85.89 -30.04
N LYS A 733 15.81 85.36 -30.32
CA LYS A 733 16.29 85.04 -31.68
C LYS A 733 15.63 83.79 -32.28
N ASP A 734 15.15 82.87 -31.45
CA ASP A 734 14.60 81.57 -31.87
C ASP A 734 13.08 81.63 -32.12
N TYR A 735 12.43 82.78 -31.84
CA TYR A 735 10.96 82.89 -31.75
C TYR A 735 10.23 83.35 -33.02
N ALA A 736 10.95 83.82 -34.05
CA ALA A 736 10.30 84.48 -35.20
C ALA A 736 9.47 83.54 -36.11
N ARG A 737 9.52 82.22 -35.91
CA ARG A 737 8.76 81.25 -36.75
C ARG A 737 7.66 80.47 -36.04
N ASP A 738 7.84 80.00 -34.81
CA ASP A 738 6.95 78.96 -34.24
C ASP A 738 5.90 79.46 -33.24
N TRP A 739 6.03 80.68 -32.73
CA TRP A 739 5.23 81.12 -31.58
C TRP A 739 4.61 82.52 -31.72
N THR A 740 4.71 83.15 -32.89
CA THR A 740 4.08 84.45 -33.20
C THR A 740 2.57 84.44 -32.99
N PHE A 741 1.93 83.27 -33.05
CA PHE A 741 0.50 83.12 -32.78
C PHE A 741 0.12 83.32 -31.31
N LEU A 742 1.02 83.02 -30.37
CA LEU A 742 0.77 83.23 -28.94
C LEU A 742 0.61 84.71 -28.65
N THR A 743 1.51 85.53 -29.19
CA THR A 743 1.52 86.99 -28.98
C THR A 743 0.51 87.72 -29.85
N GLY A 744 0.29 87.26 -31.09
CA GLY A 744 -0.67 87.86 -32.01
C GLY A 744 -2.12 87.44 -31.76
N SER A 745 -2.40 86.14 -31.85
CA SER A 745 -3.77 85.62 -31.86
C SER A 745 -4.31 85.33 -30.45
N LEU A 746 -3.44 85.01 -29.49
CA LEU A 746 -3.81 84.58 -28.13
C LEU A 746 -3.46 85.59 -27.04
N GLY A 747 -3.01 86.80 -27.40
CA GLY A 747 -2.91 87.94 -26.48
C GLY A 747 -1.79 87.85 -25.44
N ILE A 748 -0.89 86.86 -25.53
CA ILE A 748 0.20 86.69 -24.57
C ILE A 748 1.20 87.83 -24.72
N LYS A 749 1.64 88.38 -23.59
CA LYS A 749 2.49 89.57 -23.54
C LYS A 749 3.96 89.18 -23.66
N SER A 750 4.73 89.95 -24.43
CA SER A 750 6.11 89.61 -24.81
C SER A 750 7.11 90.74 -24.64
N THR A 751 6.67 91.90 -24.13
CA THR A 751 7.48 93.12 -23.99
C THR A 751 7.20 93.84 -22.67
N ASP A 752 8.16 94.66 -22.23
CA ASP A 752 8.15 95.46 -21.00
C ASP A 752 7.25 96.71 -21.14
N THR A 753 5.97 96.48 -21.41
CA THR A 753 4.95 97.53 -21.53
C THR A 753 4.53 98.08 -20.16
N LEU A 754 3.72 99.14 -20.14
CA LEU A 754 3.09 99.64 -18.91
C LEU A 754 2.37 98.51 -18.13
N VAL A 755 1.74 97.56 -18.82
CA VAL A 755 1.04 96.40 -18.22
C VAL A 755 2.01 95.47 -17.50
N PHE A 756 3.24 95.30 -18.00
CA PHE A 756 4.27 94.49 -17.36
C PHE A 756 4.66 95.05 -15.99
N TYR A 757 4.96 96.35 -15.92
CA TYR A 757 5.34 96.99 -14.66
C TYR A 757 4.18 97.14 -13.67
N LEU A 758 2.96 97.36 -14.15
CA LEU A 758 1.76 97.30 -13.30
C LEU A 758 1.53 95.89 -12.75
N GLY A 759 1.80 94.85 -13.54
CA GLY A 759 1.78 93.47 -13.07
C GLY A 759 2.83 93.22 -11.98
N ILE A 760 4.05 93.77 -12.12
CA ILE A 760 5.10 93.64 -11.10
C ILE A 760 4.65 94.33 -9.81
N LEU A 761 4.03 95.52 -9.93
CA LEU A 761 3.49 96.24 -8.78
C LEU A 761 2.38 95.43 -8.08
N PHE A 762 1.51 94.79 -8.86
CA PHE A 762 0.47 93.90 -8.34
C PHE A 762 1.08 92.66 -7.64
N ALA A 763 2.07 92.00 -8.25
CA ALA A 763 2.77 90.89 -7.61
C ALA A 763 3.41 91.32 -6.28
N PHE A 764 3.99 92.52 -6.21
CA PHE A 764 4.50 93.10 -4.97
C PHE A 764 3.45 93.29 -3.87
N SER A 765 2.21 93.63 -4.25
CA SER A 765 1.11 93.80 -3.28
C SER A 765 0.77 92.50 -2.53
N THR A 766 1.17 91.34 -3.06
CA THR A 766 0.97 90.03 -2.42
C THR A 766 2.06 89.67 -1.40
N VAL A 767 3.14 90.47 -1.30
CA VAL A 767 4.26 90.22 -0.39
C VAL A 767 3.90 90.65 1.04
N GLN A 768 3.89 89.70 1.98
CA GLN A 768 3.43 89.94 3.36
C GLN A 768 4.38 90.80 4.21
N SER A 769 5.68 90.82 3.91
CA SER A 769 6.68 91.57 4.68
C SER A 769 7.67 92.30 3.77
N LEU A 770 7.64 93.63 3.79
CA LEU A 770 8.51 94.49 2.99
C LEU A 770 9.72 94.98 3.80
N THR A 771 10.90 94.93 3.19
CA THR A 771 12.15 95.50 3.73
C THR A 771 12.36 96.92 3.19
N GLU A 772 13.28 97.68 3.80
CA GLU A 772 13.63 99.04 3.36
C GLU A 772 14.12 99.07 1.88
N ASP A 773 14.82 98.02 1.46
CA ASP A 773 15.25 97.82 0.07
C ASP A 773 14.08 97.57 -0.89
N ASP A 774 13.01 96.91 -0.43
CA ASP A 774 11.79 96.71 -1.24
C ASP A 774 11.06 98.02 -1.47
N PHE A 775 10.96 98.88 -0.46
CA PHE A 775 10.38 100.22 -0.63
C PHE A 775 11.15 101.00 -1.70
N ARG A 776 12.49 100.91 -1.71
CA ARG A 776 13.32 101.53 -2.75
C ARG A 776 13.00 100.99 -4.14
N ARG A 777 12.88 99.66 -4.29
CA ARG A 777 12.49 99.02 -5.55
C ARG A 777 11.09 99.43 -6.01
N VAL A 778 10.13 99.56 -5.09
CA VAL A 778 8.76 100.02 -5.40
C VAL A 778 8.76 101.47 -5.85
N PHE A 779 9.49 102.37 -5.19
CA PHE A 779 9.63 103.77 -5.65
C PHE A 779 10.29 103.87 -7.04
N GLU A 780 11.31 103.04 -7.29
CA GLU A 780 11.93 102.94 -8.61
C GLU A 780 10.92 102.42 -9.65
N LEU A 781 10.12 101.42 -9.30
CA LEU A 781 9.06 100.88 -10.14
C LEU A 781 8.00 101.93 -10.48
N TYR A 782 7.55 102.74 -9.53
CA TYR A 782 6.66 103.89 -9.78
C TYR A 782 7.27 104.88 -10.78
N SER A 783 8.58 105.12 -10.69
CA SER A 783 9.29 106.00 -11.63
C SER A 783 9.32 105.41 -13.04
N VAL A 784 9.51 104.09 -13.18
CA VAL A 784 9.46 103.39 -14.47
C VAL A 784 8.04 103.36 -15.04
N ILE A 785 7.03 103.11 -14.21
CA ILE A 785 5.60 103.16 -14.59
C ILE A 785 5.26 104.56 -15.12
N TYR A 786 5.67 105.61 -14.39
CA TYR A 786 5.46 107.00 -14.82
C TYR A 786 6.20 107.32 -16.13
N GLY A 787 7.45 106.86 -16.28
CA GLY A 787 8.21 107.00 -17.52
C GLY A 787 7.55 106.31 -18.72
N LYS A 788 7.05 105.09 -18.54
CA LYS A 788 6.33 104.34 -19.58
C LYS A 788 4.98 104.99 -19.89
N TYR A 789 4.26 105.50 -18.90
CA TYR A 789 3.03 106.27 -19.09
C TYR A 789 3.26 107.53 -19.96
N LEU A 790 4.35 108.27 -19.75
CA LEU A 790 4.69 109.45 -20.56
C LEU A 790 5.04 109.12 -22.01
N GLN A 791 5.53 107.92 -22.28
CA GLN A 791 5.90 107.46 -23.63
C GLN A 791 4.70 106.99 -24.46
N LEU A 792 3.50 106.86 -23.88
CA LEU A 792 2.32 106.38 -24.58
C LEU A 792 1.61 107.51 -25.36
N PRO A 793 1.25 107.29 -26.64
CA PRO A 793 0.65 108.33 -27.48
C PRO A 793 -0.82 108.64 -27.14
N PHE A 794 -1.53 107.77 -26.42
CA PHE A 794 -2.96 107.92 -26.07
C PHE A 794 -3.16 107.89 -24.56
N LYS A 795 -3.40 109.06 -23.95
CA LYS A 795 -3.53 109.19 -22.49
C LYS A 795 -4.82 108.60 -21.92
N ASP A 796 -5.92 108.59 -22.67
CA ASP A 796 -7.22 108.09 -22.19
C ASP A 796 -7.21 106.57 -21.99
N SER A 797 -6.72 105.79 -22.97
CA SER A 797 -6.57 104.34 -22.84
C SER A 797 -5.55 103.97 -21.76
N SER A 798 -4.49 104.76 -21.61
CA SER A 798 -3.46 104.54 -20.57
C SER A 798 -4.02 104.78 -19.16
N THR A 799 -4.89 105.78 -19.01
CA THR A 799 -5.59 106.07 -17.76
C THR A 799 -6.58 104.97 -17.42
N GLN A 800 -7.31 104.43 -18.41
CA GLN A 800 -8.18 103.26 -18.21
C GLN A 800 -7.41 102.00 -17.80
N ILE A 801 -6.23 101.75 -18.38
CA ILE A 801 -5.38 100.60 -18.00
C ILE A 801 -4.91 100.74 -16.53
N ILE A 802 -4.45 101.93 -16.12
CA ILE A 802 -4.02 102.18 -14.74
C ILE A 802 -5.21 102.10 -13.78
N GLN A 803 -6.37 102.69 -14.14
CA GLN A 803 -7.59 102.62 -13.34
C GLN A 803 -8.08 101.19 -13.17
N SER A 804 -8.10 100.40 -14.25
CA SER A 804 -8.47 98.99 -14.22
C SER A 804 -7.50 98.17 -13.38
N ALA A 805 -6.19 98.42 -13.47
CA ALA A 805 -5.21 97.73 -12.65
C ALA A 805 -5.36 98.06 -11.15
N MET A 806 -5.62 99.34 -10.83
CA MET A 806 -5.78 99.80 -9.44
C MET A 806 -7.17 99.48 -8.85
N SER A 807 -8.18 99.16 -9.67
CA SER A 807 -9.51 98.74 -9.18
C SER A 807 -9.58 97.25 -8.85
N HIS A 808 -8.66 96.43 -9.38
CA HIS A 808 -8.52 95.00 -9.01
C HIS A 808 -7.71 94.79 -7.72
N SER A 809 -7.18 95.84 -7.11
CA SER A 809 -6.40 95.81 -5.87
C SER A 809 -7.20 96.31 -4.65
N HIS A 810 -8.29 95.61 -4.32
CA HIS A 810 -9.00 95.73 -3.03
C HIS A 810 -9.76 94.43 -2.68
N PRO A 811 -9.57 93.84 -1.48
CA PRO A 811 -8.36 93.78 -0.65
C PRO A 811 -7.38 92.70 -1.09
#